data_AF-A0A928F1N1-F1
#
_entry.id   AF-A0A928F1N1-F1
#
_cell.length_a   1.000
_cell.length_b   1.000
_cell.length_c   1.000
_cell.angle_alpha   90.00
_cell.angle_beta   90.00
_cell.angle_gamma   90.00
#
_symmetry.space_group_name_H-M   'P 1'
#
loop_
_entity.id
_entity.type
_entity.pdbx_description
1 polymer ?
#
loop_
_entity_poly.entity_id
_entity_poly.type
_entity_poly.pdbx_seq_one_letter_code
_entity_poly.pdbx_strand_id
1 'polypeptide(L)'
;MKKLVSLLLFFTIIVSCACFVRADEYEYIPSSVGKSDVSYSLLSAFENDYSGYESTLDVYEDKNVRVIKRNGEPTTSTDFCLYKWGHMTDADGNYIPLETSNYIVIEYYYDTPDKNPALEGNRMYWMQGRITPADNLGEIIEFGWGHKIYSNPMVANEWSTLVFPLIDDKNYSDGQVKYSMEGLHYLHQMKLFPLEKHMGPDDALYLGDITIQSWDPAEGMPETTRTLSFYNSESDLASGAKPISEIKAKDLEEVTIPAFSGKAPENTEFVCWVNTFNGKETKVGSTYKINSGDDVEFFPVFGFKFKPGSVTSAYINGYPDGTFRPQNNVTRAEACKIVASIINPDGKAMGKTAFSDVSEADWYYGAVTTLESFGALDIFEDKFSADTPITRAELVQIIYNISARGGQNKKITVFSDVDVKDPCFDAVMHSAAYGIITGYEDKTFKPDANITRAETVTVINRLIGRVFNEKAEDASKFSDVEGHWAKGQVIASASVEADGLFGAAKADSDEYVLSGTSAKDYIMALHDQSAHLSGDAIRRGIDTVSEQMKKDILSTGNTEEYYGDKMTGIKWYVSEKNGNDANDGRSPETAVKTIAGLNAKIRFGGKGTAILFERGGLYRGQIMMSSGYIYGAYGEGEKPIITTAKKNYADPALWEETDVPNVYKLTESTYNIGIICFDHGLYDHGNYDALYGKNRIYGSNISSYDALLEDLEFFSCDRVLYLRSDKGNPGERFKSIEMGDRTDIFDGNGNDVIIDNISMKYTGAHGVGSGSCKNLTVTNCEFSWLGGSLLGNYGETTTQYGNAVEIYGDCNGYYVKNNWMYQIYDTAITHQGINYQMHHIEYEENLMEYCHWGIECWTRAEGGSPAMSDYNSRFNVLRNGGYGWGSIVTKRQDSARLYSFSTVEGNNSDMYCQYTIIDRCSGYLLDIAKTSSEQFYSNIYVQDEGHVLGGLKGGHTNASESGAKLIAENLGDDNCVFVLVEND
;
A
#
# COMPACT_ATOMS: atom_id res chain seq x y z
N MET A 1 -41.15 -15.97 13.75
CA MET A 1 -41.09 -16.41 15.16
C MET A 1 -41.09 -17.93 15.41
N LYS A 2 -41.24 -18.83 14.41
CA LYS A 2 -40.89 -20.27 14.55
C LYS A 2 -39.75 -20.74 13.62
N LYS A 3 -39.05 -19.80 12.98
CA LYS A 3 -37.81 -20.03 12.23
C LYS A 3 -36.60 -19.29 12.84
N LEU A 4 -36.72 -18.86 14.10
CA LEU A 4 -35.68 -18.08 14.81
C LEU A 4 -35.04 -18.84 16.00
N VAL A 5 -35.22 -20.17 16.07
CA VAL A 5 -34.75 -21.01 17.19
C VAL A 5 -33.73 -22.06 16.70
N SER A 6 -33.01 -21.74 15.62
CA SER A 6 -31.93 -22.59 15.08
C SER A 6 -30.53 -22.11 15.52
N LEU A 7 -30.45 -21.20 16.49
CA LEU A 7 -29.18 -20.51 16.79
C LEU A 7 -28.88 -20.42 18.30
N LEU A 8 -29.17 -21.46 19.10
CA LEU A 8 -28.92 -21.38 20.56
C LEU A 8 -28.81 -22.70 21.35
N LEU A 9 -28.11 -23.70 20.80
CA LEU A 9 -27.57 -24.86 21.55
C LEU A 9 -26.54 -25.54 20.61
N PHE A 10 -25.22 -25.32 20.58
CA PHE A 10 -24.19 -24.94 21.56
C PHE A 10 -24.18 -25.72 22.89
N PHE A 11 -23.10 -26.52 23.01
CA PHE A 11 -22.55 -27.25 24.17
C PHE A 11 -23.28 -28.56 24.55
N THR A 12 -22.63 -29.73 24.73
CA THR A 12 -21.26 -30.00 25.22
C THR A 12 -20.91 -31.54 25.16
N ILE A 13 -19.68 -31.88 24.72
CA ILE A 13 -18.63 -32.74 25.39
C ILE A 13 -18.81 -34.31 25.40
N ILE A 14 -17.81 -35.15 25.01
CA ILE A 14 -16.60 -35.69 25.72
C ILE A 14 -15.63 -36.33 24.68
N VAL A 15 -14.38 -35.88 24.46
CA VAL A 15 -13.06 -36.20 25.11
C VAL A 15 -12.53 -37.64 24.94
N SER A 16 -11.39 -37.82 24.23
CA SER A 16 -10.12 -38.42 24.75
C SER A 16 -9.07 -38.76 23.66
N CYS A 17 -7.92 -38.09 23.76
CA CYS A 17 -6.50 -38.48 23.50
C CYS A 17 -6.10 -39.08 22.13
N ALA A 18 -5.08 -38.65 21.37
CA ALA A 18 -3.83 -37.86 21.51
C ALA A 18 -2.70 -38.71 20.87
N CYS A 19 -2.00 -38.15 19.88
CA CYS A 19 -0.52 -38.07 19.79
C CYS A 19 -0.08 -37.67 18.36
N PHE A 20 0.53 -36.48 18.25
CA PHE A 20 1.65 -36.02 17.39
C PHE A 20 1.68 -36.48 15.90
N VAL A 21 1.78 -35.61 14.88
CA VAL A 21 2.80 -34.56 14.63
C VAL A 21 2.27 -33.51 13.65
N ARG A 22 2.64 -32.24 13.91
CA ARG A 22 2.71 -31.00 13.09
C ARG A 22 1.96 -30.94 11.74
N ALA A 23 1.03 -29.98 11.70
CA ALA A 23 0.56 -29.29 10.50
C ALA A 23 1.64 -28.35 9.96
N ASP A 24 1.54 -28.09 8.66
CA ASP A 24 1.52 -26.78 7.98
C ASP A 24 1.67 -27.16 6.49
N GLU A 25 0.68 -27.02 5.60
CA GLU A 25 0.00 -25.77 5.25
C GLU A 25 -1.15 -26.01 4.24
N TYR A 26 -2.21 -25.19 4.37
CA TYR A 26 -3.31 -24.86 3.42
C TYR A 26 -4.24 -25.95 2.85
N GLU A 27 -5.42 -26.11 3.47
CA GLU A 27 -6.66 -26.48 2.76
C GLU A 27 -7.87 -25.66 3.24
N TYR A 28 -8.44 -24.86 2.33
CA TYR A 28 -9.88 -24.60 2.29
C TYR A 28 -10.39 -25.20 0.99
N ILE A 29 -11.01 -26.38 1.05
CA ILE A 29 -11.79 -27.01 -0.02
C ILE A 29 -13.24 -27.13 0.49
N PRO A 30 -14.27 -26.87 -0.32
CA PRO A 30 -14.94 -28.00 -0.99
C PRO A 30 -15.45 -27.61 -2.39
N SER A 31 -15.06 -28.27 -3.48
CA SER A 31 -15.63 -29.52 -4.01
C SER A 31 -15.22 -29.53 -5.50
N SER A 32 -14.88 -30.59 -6.23
CA SER A 32 -15.03 -32.04 -6.09
C SER A 32 -14.11 -32.75 -7.11
N VAL A 33 -13.80 -34.03 -6.83
CA VAL A 33 -13.24 -35.10 -7.70
C VAL A 33 -11.75 -35.02 -8.11
N GLY A 34 -10.91 -35.70 -7.32
CA GLY A 34 -9.68 -36.44 -7.72
C GLY A 34 -8.69 -35.77 -8.67
N LYS A 35 -7.67 -35.11 -8.12
CA LYS A 35 -6.41 -34.82 -8.83
C LYS A 35 -5.38 -35.91 -8.52
N SER A 36 -4.78 -36.46 -9.56
CA SER A 36 -3.52 -37.18 -9.48
C SER A 36 -2.37 -36.18 -9.37
N ASP A 37 -1.49 -36.35 -8.39
CA ASP A 37 -0.28 -35.52 -8.23
C ASP A 37 0.78 -35.95 -9.24
N VAL A 38 1.24 -35.01 -10.08
CA VAL A 38 2.43 -35.17 -10.93
C VAL A 38 3.55 -34.36 -10.28
N SER A 39 4.48 -35.04 -9.63
CA SER A 39 5.65 -34.45 -8.98
C SER A 39 6.78 -34.22 -9.99
N TYR A 40 7.32 -33.00 -10.09
CA TYR A 40 8.59 -32.76 -10.77
C TYR A 40 9.72 -32.89 -9.76
N SER A 41 10.61 -33.87 -9.93
CA SER A 41 11.83 -34.01 -9.11
C SER A 41 13.05 -34.13 -10.02
N LEU A 42 13.94 -33.14 -9.94
CA LEU A 42 15.26 -33.17 -10.58
C LEU A 42 16.22 -33.87 -9.62
N LEU A 43 16.42 -35.18 -9.78
CA LEU A 43 17.25 -35.98 -8.88
C LEU A 43 18.74 -35.70 -9.10
N SER A 44 19.42 -35.17 -8.07
CA SER A 44 20.87 -35.20 -7.97
C SER A 44 21.30 -36.64 -7.64
N ALA A 45 21.79 -37.38 -8.62
CA ALA A 45 22.45 -38.66 -8.37
C ALA A 45 23.77 -38.70 -9.14
N PHE A 46 24.84 -39.07 -8.42
CA PHE A 46 26.21 -39.32 -8.90
C PHE A 46 27.15 -38.11 -9.01
N GLU A 47 27.34 -37.37 -7.91
CA GLU A 47 28.69 -36.86 -7.62
C GLU A 47 29.51 -38.00 -7.02
N ASN A 48 30.15 -38.79 -7.87
CA ASN A 48 31.45 -39.39 -7.58
C ASN A 48 32.04 -39.94 -8.89
N ASP A 49 33.00 -39.17 -9.39
CA ASP A 49 34.26 -39.66 -9.94
C ASP A 49 34.20 -40.45 -11.25
N TYR A 50 33.95 -39.79 -12.39
CA TYR A 50 34.51 -40.19 -13.69
C TYR A 50 34.79 -38.95 -14.57
N SER A 51 36.06 -38.72 -14.84
CA SER A 51 36.62 -37.67 -15.69
C SER A 51 36.10 -37.73 -17.13
N GLY A 52 35.44 -36.66 -17.60
CA GLY A 52 35.08 -36.53 -19.03
C GLY A 52 34.03 -35.49 -19.40
N TYR A 53 33.36 -34.83 -18.45
CA TYR A 53 32.30 -33.86 -18.72
C TYR A 53 32.70 -32.46 -18.25
N GLU A 54 32.56 -31.44 -19.11
CA GLU A 54 32.41 -30.04 -18.69
C GLU A 54 30.93 -29.67 -18.83
N SER A 55 30.31 -29.22 -17.74
CA SER A 55 29.00 -28.58 -17.74
C SER A 55 29.13 -27.22 -17.08
N THR A 56 28.80 -26.14 -17.79
CA THR A 56 28.60 -24.82 -17.20
C THR A 56 27.12 -24.66 -16.84
N LEU A 57 26.84 -24.31 -15.58
CA LEU A 57 25.53 -23.93 -15.07
C LEU A 57 25.66 -22.47 -14.64
N ASP A 58 25.11 -21.53 -15.41
CA ASP A 58 24.94 -20.15 -14.96
C ASP A 58 23.48 -19.95 -14.51
N VAL A 59 23.32 -19.52 -13.26
CA VAL A 59 22.04 -19.38 -12.57
C VAL A 59 21.60 -17.92 -12.63
N TYR A 60 20.39 -17.67 -13.13
CA TYR A 60 19.61 -16.45 -12.85
C TYR A 60 18.24 -16.89 -12.34
N GLU A 61 17.70 -16.17 -11.36
CA GLU A 61 16.44 -16.54 -10.69
C GLU A 61 15.26 -16.62 -11.67
N ASP A 62 14.43 -17.63 -11.42
CA ASP A 62 13.32 -18.18 -12.23
C ASP A 62 13.68 -19.01 -13.48
N LYS A 63 13.96 -20.30 -13.22
CA LYS A 63 13.72 -21.54 -14.02
C LYS A 63 14.99 -22.37 -14.37
N ASN A 64 14.94 -23.66 -14.01
CA ASN A 64 16.00 -24.68 -14.11
C ASN A 64 16.04 -25.42 -15.48
N VAL A 65 17.17 -25.43 -16.22
CA VAL A 65 17.48 -26.45 -17.26
C VAL A 65 19.00 -26.69 -17.38
N ARG A 66 19.44 -27.95 -17.55
CA ARG A 66 20.84 -28.36 -17.88
C ARG A 66 20.97 -28.79 -19.35
N VAL A 67 22.08 -28.48 -20.00
CA VAL A 67 22.51 -29.03 -21.31
C VAL A 67 23.76 -29.89 -21.10
N ILE A 68 23.78 -31.13 -21.62
CA ILE A 68 24.93 -32.05 -21.50
C ILE A 68 25.64 -32.17 -22.85
N LYS A 69 26.96 -31.93 -22.88
CA LYS A 69 27.82 -32.14 -24.05
C LYS A 69 28.74 -33.36 -23.83
N ARG A 70 28.89 -34.22 -24.84
CA ARG A 70 29.66 -35.48 -24.74
C ARG A 70 31.01 -35.38 -25.44
N ASN A 71 32.08 -35.83 -24.77
CA ASN A 71 33.36 -36.24 -25.37
C ASN A 71 33.81 -37.58 -24.75
N GLY A 72 33.58 -38.72 -25.42
CA GLY A 72 34.11 -40.04 -24.98
C GLY A 72 33.22 -41.26 -25.25
N GLU A 73 33.80 -42.47 -25.13
CA GLU A 73 33.16 -43.79 -25.32
C GLU A 73 32.25 -44.19 -24.13
N PRO A 74 31.18 -44.99 -24.35
CA PRO A 74 30.06 -45.18 -23.41
C PRO A 74 30.36 -46.13 -22.24
N THR A 75 29.93 -45.80 -21.02
CA THR A 75 30.17 -46.63 -19.80
C THR A 75 29.03 -46.71 -18.79
N THR A 76 27.80 -46.24 -19.07
CA THR A 76 26.67 -46.28 -18.10
C THR A 76 25.41 -47.03 -18.60
N SER A 77 24.46 -47.35 -17.72
CA SER A 77 23.25 -48.11 -18.05
C SER A 77 22.23 -47.31 -18.90
N THR A 78 22.32 -45.99 -18.92
CA THR A 78 21.58 -45.11 -19.85
C THR A 78 22.11 -45.26 -21.27
N ASP A 79 23.41 -45.52 -21.46
CA ASP A 79 24.00 -45.83 -22.77
C ASP A 79 23.45 -47.14 -23.36
N PHE A 80 23.12 -48.13 -22.51
CA PHE A 80 22.53 -49.39 -22.96
C PHE A 80 21.09 -49.24 -23.50
N CYS A 81 20.33 -48.24 -23.04
CA CYS A 81 19.00 -47.94 -23.56
C CYS A 81 19.07 -47.31 -24.96
N LEU A 82 20.03 -46.40 -25.21
CA LEU A 82 20.27 -45.82 -26.54
C LEU A 82 20.89 -46.84 -27.51
N TYR A 83 21.76 -47.74 -27.03
CA TYR A 83 22.36 -48.79 -27.86
C TYR A 83 21.36 -49.89 -28.30
N LYS A 84 20.31 -50.16 -27.51
CA LYS A 84 19.24 -51.13 -27.87
C LYS A 84 18.31 -50.64 -28.99
N TRP A 85 18.32 -49.35 -29.33
CA TRP A 85 17.67 -48.80 -30.53
C TRP A 85 18.62 -48.69 -31.72
N GLY A 86 19.78 -49.34 -31.65
CA GLY A 86 20.78 -49.34 -32.70
C GLY A 86 20.42 -50.17 -33.93
N HIS A 87 19.28 -49.95 -34.58
CA HIS A 87 19.01 -50.32 -35.98
C HIS A 87 17.78 -49.52 -36.49
N MET A 88 17.86 -48.19 -36.53
CA MET A 88 16.87 -47.43 -37.31
C MET A 88 17.27 -47.46 -38.78
N THR A 89 16.45 -48.13 -39.58
CA THR A 89 16.56 -48.11 -41.02
C THR A 89 15.55 -47.14 -41.61
N ASP A 90 15.89 -46.50 -42.72
CA ASP A 90 14.89 -45.81 -43.54
C ASP A 90 13.89 -46.82 -44.14
N ALA A 91 12.89 -46.30 -44.87
CA ALA A 91 11.85 -47.13 -45.49
C ALA A 91 12.39 -48.19 -46.47
N ASP A 92 13.64 -48.02 -46.94
CA ASP A 92 14.33 -48.93 -47.87
C ASP A 92 15.31 -49.88 -47.16
N GLY A 93 15.40 -49.83 -45.82
CA GLY A 93 16.22 -50.74 -45.03
C GLY A 93 17.68 -50.28 -44.81
N ASN A 94 18.03 -49.04 -45.15
CA ASN A 94 19.39 -48.53 -44.95
C ASN A 94 19.55 -47.91 -43.57
N TYR A 95 20.68 -48.16 -42.93
CA TYR A 95 21.00 -47.64 -41.60
C TYR A 95 21.09 -46.11 -41.59
N ILE A 96 20.35 -45.47 -40.68
CA ILE A 96 20.42 -44.02 -40.45
C ILE A 96 21.42 -43.75 -39.31
N PRO A 97 22.54 -43.05 -39.56
CA PRO A 97 23.46 -42.63 -38.49
C PRO A 97 22.82 -41.49 -37.66
N LEU A 98 22.68 -41.69 -36.35
CA LEU A 98 22.19 -40.69 -35.40
C LEU A 98 23.34 -39.73 -35.01
N GLU A 99 23.38 -38.53 -35.59
CA GLU A 99 24.12 -37.40 -35.02
C GLU A 99 23.23 -36.73 -33.95
N THR A 100 23.61 -36.83 -32.68
CA THR A 100 22.82 -36.36 -31.51
C THR A 100 22.74 -34.84 -31.37
N SER A 101 23.19 -34.07 -32.35
CA SER A 101 23.30 -32.60 -32.33
C SER A 101 22.11 -31.87 -32.95
N ASN A 102 21.04 -32.58 -33.34
CA ASN A 102 19.83 -32.03 -33.97
C ASN A 102 18.51 -32.47 -33.29
N TYR A 103 18.56 -32.94 -32.04
CA TYR A 103 17.36 -33.38 -31.33
C TYR A 103 17.34 -32.93 -29.86
N ILE A 104 16.16 -32.63 -29.33
CA ILE A 104 15.91 -32.47 -27.89
C ILE A 104 15.20 -33.73 -27.38
N VAL A 105 15.68 -34.27 -26.25
CA VAL A 105 15.02 -35.37 -25.53
C VAL A 105 14.30 -34.79 -24.33
N ILE A 106 13.00 -35.04 -24.22
CA ILE A 106 12.23 -34.74 -23.01
C ILE A 106 11.83 -36.06 -22.35
N GLU A 107 12.18 -36.21 -21.08
CA GLU A 107 11.82 -37.35 -20.23
C GLU A 107 10.71 -36.99 -19.25
N TYR A 108 9.75 -37.90 -19.08
CA TYR A 108 8.67 -37.77 -18.11
C TYR A 108 8.65 -38.96 -17.15
N TYR A 109 8.29 -38.68 -15.90
CA TYR A 109 8.12 -39.68 -14.83
C TYR A 109 6.72 -39.52 -14.24
N TYR A 110 6.05 -40.64 -13.96
CA TYR A 110 4.78 -40.66 -13.25
C TYR A 110 4.96 -41.46 -11.96
N ASP A 111 4.62 -40.89 -10.81
CA ASP A 111 4.66 -41.58 -9.52
C ASP A 111 3.29 -42.20 -9.23
N THR A 112 3.25 -43.49 -8.88
CA THR A 112 2.01 -44.16 -8.45
C THR A 112 2.23 -44.89 -7.13
N PRO A 113 1.35 -44.73 -6.13
CA PRO A 113 1.43 -45.49 -4.87
C PRO A 113 1.21 -47.01 -5.03
N ASP A 114 0.58 -47.44 -6.13
CA ASP A 114 0.17 -48.82 -6.35
C ASP A 114 1.21 -49.64 -7.11
N LYS A 115 1.49 -50.86 -6.63
CA LYS A 115 2.42 -51.82 -7.27
C LYS A 115 1.94 -52.34 -8.64
N ASN A 116 0.73 -51.96 -9.08
CA ASN A 116 0.13 -52.41 -10.34
C ASN A 116 -0.97 -51.41 -10.78
N PRO A 117 -0.64 -50.35 -11.54
CA PRO A 117 -1.64 -49.37 -11.96
C PRO A 117 -2.52 -49.98 -13.05
N ALA A 118 -3.73 -50.40 -12.69
CA ALA A 118 -4.81 -50.55 -13.65
C ALA A 118 -5.62 -49.25 -13.61
N LEU A 119 -5.48 -48.43 -14.65
CA LEU A 119 -6.28 -47.22 -14.83
C LEU A 119 -7.70 -47.63 -15.23
N GLU A 120 -8.64 -47.71 -14.28
CA GLU A 120 -10.06 -47.88 -14.62
C GLU A 120 -10.68 -46.54 -15.08
N GLY A 121 -10.83 -46.38 -16.40
CA GLY A 121 -11.62 -45.31 -17.02
C GLY A 121 -11.01 -44.75 -18.31
N ASN A 122 -11.84 -44.63 -19.36
CA ASN A 122 -11.46 -44.08 -20.69
C ASN A 122 -11.27 -42.55 -20.67
N ARG A 123 -10.43 -42.01 -19.79
CA ARG A 123 -10.06 -40.59 -19.83
C ARG A 123 -8.81 -40.42 -20.68
N MET A 124 -8.91 -39.60 -21.72
CA MET A 124 -7.74 -39.18 -22.49
C MET A 124 -7.17 -37.90 -21.88
N TYR A 125 -5.85 -37.85 -21.75
CA TYR A 125 -5.12 -36.66 -21.34
C TYR A 125 -4.29 -36.18 -22.52
N TRP A 126 -4.27 -34.87 -22.74
CA TRP A 126 -3.30 -34.26 -23.64
C TRP A 126 -2.57 -33.12 -22.96
N MET A 127 -1.32 -32.96 -23.39
CA MET A 127 -0.46 -31.86 -22.99
C MET A 127 -0.21 -30.98 -24.19
N GLN A 128 -0.32 -29.67 -23.98
CA GLN A 128 0.01 -28.68 -25.00
C GLN A 128 0.94 -27.64 -24.36
N GLY A 129 2.10 -27.45 -24.95
CA GLY A 129 3.09 -26.47 -24.51
C GLY A 129 3.69 -25.74 -25.70
N ARG A 130 4.20 -24.53 -25.47
CA ARG A 130 4.90 -23.75 -26.49
C ARG A 130 6.39 -23.77 -26.22
N ILE A 131 7.20 -24.13 -27.21
CA ILE A 131 8.63 -23.85 -27.20
C ILE A 131 8.81 -22.50 -27.89
N THR A 132 9.31 -21.50 -27.16
CA THR A 132 9.44 -20.13 -27.67
C THR A 132 10.92 -19.77 -27.82
N PRO A 133 11.35 -19.23 -28.96
CA PRO A 133 12.66 -18.59 -29.08
C PRO A 133 12.71 -17.33 -28.20
N ALA A 134 13.90 -16.97 -27.71
CA ALA A 134 14.11 -15.75 -26.92
C ALA A 134 14.05 -14.48 -27.78
N ASP A 135 12.94 -14.24 -28.45
CA ASP A 135 12.73 -13.07 -29.31
C ASP A 135 11.81 -12.07 -28.59
N ASN A 136 12.33 -11.43 -27.51
CA ASN A 136 11.89 -10.12 -26.95
C ASN A 136 12.32 -9.89 -25.49
N LEU A 137 13.60 -10.10 -25.17
CA LEU A 137 14.22 -9.29 -24.12
C LEU A 137 15.05 -8.23 -24.83
N GLY A 138 14.45 -7.05 -24.99
CA GLY A 138 15.18 -5.88 -25.44
C GLY A 138 16.20 -5.51 -24.39
N GLU A 139 17.44 -5.95 -24.56
CA GLU A 139 18.62 -5.18 -24.18
C GLU A 139 19.84 -5.70 -24.98
N ILE A 140 20.43 -4.79 -25.76
CA ILE A 140 21.77 -4.98 -26.31
C ILE A 140 22.72 -4.90 -25.11
N ILE A 141 23.21 -6.04 -24.61
CA ILE A 141 24.32 -6.03 -23.66
C ILE A 141 25.60 -5.78 -24.47
N GLU A 142 26.07 -4.53 -24.48
CA GLU A 142 27.42 -4.20 -24.93
C GLU A 142 28.44 -4.75 -23.93
N PHE A 143 29.01 -5.93 -24.22
CA PHE A 143 30.33 -6.25 -23.67
C PHE A 143 31.38 -5.51 -24.49
N GLY A 144 32.17 -4.69 -23.81
CA GLY A 144 33.27 -3.95 -24.40
C GLY A 144 34.15 -4.85 -25.28
N TRP A 145 34.70 -4.24 -26.33
CA TRP A 145 35.50 -4.85 -27.40
C TRP A 145 34.72 -5.33 -28.65
N GLY A 146 33.83 -4.48 -29.18
CA GLY A 146 33.76 -4.20 -30.62
C GLY A 146 33.23 -5.27 -31.58
N HIS A 147 32.64 -6.37 -31.12
CA HIS A 147 31.96 -7.35 -31.98
C HIS A 147 30.44 -7.30 -31.78
N LYS A 148 29.69 -6.97 -32.85
CA LYS A 148 28.23 -7.13 -32.90
C LYS A 148 27.89 -8.60 -33.16
N ILE A 149 27.19 -9.25 -32.25
CA ILE A 149 26.58 -10.57 -32.47
C ILE A 149 25.21 -10.35 -33.11
N TYR A 150 24.94 -11.00 -34.24
CA TYR A 150 23.61 -11.09 -34.82
C TYR A 150 22.93 -12.34 -34.23
N SER A 151 21.88 -12.18 -33.43
CA SER A 151 20.97 -13.28 -33.13
C SER A 151 20.13 -13.56 -34.39
N ASN A 152 20.22 -14.79 -34.90
CA ASN A 152 19.28 -15.28 -35.91
C ASN A 152 18.16 -16.01 -35.17
N PRO A 153 16.88 -15.66 -35.36
CA PRO A 153 15.78 -16.38 -34.73
C PRO A 153 15.69 -17.81 -35.28
N MET A 154 15.56 -18.79 -34.38
CA MET A 154 15.23 -20.17 -34.76
C MET A 154 13.71 -20.34 -34.72
N VAL A 155 13.11 -20.88 -35.78
CA VAL A 155 11.68 -21.23 -35.79
C VAL A 155 11.57 -22.72 -35.48
N ALA A 156 10.89 -23.08 -34.39
CA ALA A 156 10.26 -24.39 -34.29
C ALA A 156 8.84 -24.23 -34.82
N ASN A 157 8.58 -24.66 -36.05
CA ASN A 157 7.22 -24.75 -36.55
C ASN A 157 6.56 -25.93 -35.84
N GLU A 158 5.66 -25.65 -34.90
CA GLU A 158 4.39 -26.35 -34.64
C GLU A 158 3.99 -26.29 -33.15
N TRP A 159 2.70 -26.02 -32.91
CA TRP A 159 2.03 -26.51 -31.71
C TRP A 159 1.89 -28.03 -31.86
N SER A 160 2.79 -28.81 -31.29
CA SER A 160 2.58 -30.25 -31.24
C SER A 160 1.67 -30.59 -30.06
N THR A 161 0.39 -30.90 -30.33
CA THR A 161 -0.45 -31.57 -29.31
C THR A 161 0.11 -32.97 -29.09
N LEU A 162 0.59 -33.26 -27.88
CA LEU A 162 0.91 -34.64 -27.50
C LEU A 162 -0.35 -35.28 -26.93
N VAL A 163 -0.96 -36.17 -27.72
CA VAL A 163 -2.05 -37.05 -27.26
C VAL A 163 -1.44 -38.38 -26.85
N PHE A 164 -1.59 -38.76 -25.58
CA PHE A 164 -1.22 -40.09 -25.11
C PHE A 164 -2.50 -40.90 -24.90
N PRO A 165 -2.72 -41.97 -25.67
CA PRO A 165 -3.68 -42.98 -25.25
C PRO A 165 -3.04 -43.76 -24.08
N LEU A 166 -3.63 -43.68 -22.89
CA LEU A 166 -3.38 -44.70 -21.87
C LEU A 166 -4.12 -45.95 -22.34
N ILE A 167 -3.43 -46.80 -23.11
CA ILE A 167 -3.99 -48.05 -23.61
C ILE A 167 -3.99 -49.04 -22.44
N ASP A 168 -5.19 -49.42 -22.01
CA ASP A 168 -5.40 -50.61 -21.21
C ASP A 168 -5.29 -51.84 -22.14
N ASP A 169 -4.15 -52.55 -22.17
CA ASP A 169 -4.17 -53.99 -22.43
C ASP A 169 -2.85 -54.77 -22.18
N LYS A 170 -3.04 -56.04 -21.88
CA LYS A 170 -2.18 -57.06 -21.25
C LYS A 170 -0.92 -57.55 -22.02
N ASN A 171 -0.27 -56.76 -22.86
CA ASN A 171 0.91 -57.22 -23.62
C ASN A 171 2.15 -56.33 -23.45
N TYR A 172 2.73 -56.34 -22.25
CA TYR A 172 4.13 -55.94 -22.04
C TYR A 172 5.06 -56.96 -22.71
N SER A 173 5.80 -56.58 -23.76
CA SER A 173 6.85 -57.41 -24.37
C SER A 173 8.25 -56.95 -23.93
N ASP A 174 9.14 -57.94 -23.75
CA ASP A 174 10.51 -58.04 -23.18
C ASP A 174 11.58 -56.93 -23.44
N GLY A 175 11.21 -55.69 -23.74
CA GLY A 175 12.15 -54.63 -24.16
C GLY A 175 12.59 -53.62 -23.10
N GLN A 176 11.82 -53.36 -22.04
CA GLN A 176 12.02 -52.21 -21.15
C GLN A 176 12.45 -52.61 -19.73
N VAL A 177 13.58 -52.05 -19.28
CA VAL A 177 14.22 -52.35 -17.99
C VAL A 177 13.48 -51.61 -16.87
N LYS A 178 12.93 -52.34 -15.89
CA LYS A 178 12.53 -51.78 -14.60
C LYS A 178 13.76 -51.23 -13.88
N TYR A 179 13.87 -49.92 -13.72
CA TYR A 179 14.73 -49.35 -12.70
C TYR A 179 13.94 -49.26 -11.39
N SER A 180 14.27 -50.13 -10.44
CA SER A 180 13.80 -50.02 -9.07
C SER A 180 14.99 -49.73 -8.17
N MET A 181 15.08 -48.51 -7.66
CA MET A 181 15.71 -48.25 -6.38
C MET A 181 14.60 -47.76 -5.44
N GLU A 182 14.51 -48.36 -4.26
CA GLU A 182 13.76 -47.84 -3.11
C GLU A 182 12.24 -47.64 -3.27
N GLY A 183 11.54 -48.56 -3.93
CA GLY A 183 10.09 -48.73 -3.74
C GLY A 183 9.18 -47.76 -4.51
N LEU A 184 9.72 -46.94 -5.40
CA LEU A 184 8.97 -46.08 -6.31
C LEU A 184 8.82 -46.76 -7.68
N HIS A 185 7.61 -46.71 -8.26
CA HIS A 185 7.29 -47.32 -9.56
C HIS A 185 7.06 -46.20 -10.58
N TYR A 186 8.02 -46.00 -11.49
CA TYR A 186 7.90 -45.00 -12.54
C TYR A 186 7.57 -45.64 -13.89
N LEU A 187 6.63 -45.04 -14.62
CA LEU A 187 6.51 -45.25 -16.07
C LEU A 187 7.49 -44.29 -16.76
N HIS A 188 8.46 -44.83 -17.49
CA HIS A 188 9.48 -44.03 -18.19
C HIS A 188 9.20 -44.01 -19.69
N GLN A 189 9.00 -42.83 -20.27
CA GLN A 189 8.94 -42.64 -21.71
C GLN A 189 9.72 -41.40 -22.15
N MET A 190 10.49 -41.57 -23.23
CA MET A 190 11.27 -40.53 -23.90
C MET A 190 10.66 -40.19 -25.25
N LYS A 191 10.70 -38.92 -25.65
CA LYS A 191 10.45 -38.52 -27.04
C LYS A 191 11.50 -37.54 -27.54
N LEU A 192 11.93 -37.77 -28.79
CA LEU A 192 12.89 -36.95 -29.52
C LEU A 192 12.16 -35.90 -30.35
N PHE A 193 12.57 -34.64 -30.23
CA PHE A 193 12.09 -33.53 -31.04
C PHE A 193 13.19 -33.09 -32.01
N PRO A 194 13.01 -33.21 -33.34
CA PRO A 194 13.99 -32.74 -34.31
C PRO A 194 14.06 -31.22 -34.30
N LEU A 195 15.27 -30.68 -34.34
CA LEU A 195 15.55 -29.26 -34.54
C LEU A 195 15.87 -29.00 -36.01
N GLU A 196 15.39 -27.89 -36.56
CA GLU A 196 15.64 -27.52 -37.96
C GLU A 196 17.10 -27.10 -38.24
N LYS A 197 17.92 -26.87 -37.21
CA LYS A 197 19.35 -26.53 -37.29
C LYS A 197 20.12 -26.92 -36.01
N HIS A 198 21.42 -27.19 -36.13
CA HIS A 198 22.34 -27.41 -35.00
C HIS A 198 22.38 -26.23 -34.03
N MET A 199 22.23 -26.51 -32.73
CA MET A 199 22.45 -25.55 -31.64
C MET A 199 23.95 -25.28 -31.44
N GLY A 200 24.32 -24.00 -31.42
CA GLY A 200 25.64 -23.53 -31.02
C GLY A 200 25.83 -23.45 -29.50
N PRO A 201 27.04 -23.12 -29.01
CA PRO A 201 27.34 -23.01 -27.58
C PRO A 201 26.55 -21.92 -26.85
N ASP A 202 26.06 -20.91 -27.60
CA ASP A 202 25.47 -19.69 -27.09
C ASP A 202 23.95 -19.60 -27.36
N ASP A 203 23.33 -20.66 -27.88
CA ASP A 203 21.89 -20.70 -28.20
C ASP A 203 21.06 -21.18 -26.97
N ALA A 204 19.99 -20.47 -26.60
CA ALA A 204 19.09 -20.81 -25.51
C ALA A 204 17.65 -21.09 -26.00
N LEU A 205 16.93 -21.99 -25.32
CA LEU A 205 15.58 -22.43 -25.68
C LEU A 205 14.65 -22.42 -24.46
N TYR A 206 13.49 -21.76 -24.55
CA TYR A 206 12.51 -21.68 -23.46
C TYR A 206 11.30 -22.58 -23.71
N LEU A 207 10.94 -23.37 -22.70
CA LEU A 207 9.64 -24.03 -22.58
C LEU A 207 8.67 -23.05 -21.88
N GLY A 208 7.67 -22.58 -22.61
CA GLY A 208 6.55 -21.81 -22.07
C GLY A 208 5.54 -22.70 -21.34
N ASP A 209 4.42 -22.11 -20.93
CA ASP A 209 3.40 -22.79 -20.12
C ASP A 209 2.89 -24.08 -20.78
N ILE A 210 2.88 -25.16 -19.99
CA ILE A 210 2.36 -26.47 -20.37
C ILE A 210 0.98 -26.62 -19.75
N THR A 211 -0.05 -26.77 -20.56
CA THR A 211 -1.42 -27.03 -20.10
C THR A 211 -1.74 -28.53 -20.24
N ILE A 212 -2.27 -29.14 -19.18
CA ILE A 212 -2.76 -30.53 -19.19
C ILE A 212 -4.28 -30.50 -19.05
N GLN A 213 -4.98 -31.15 -19.98
CA GLN A 213 -6.46 -31.27 -19.95
C GLN A 213 -6.88 -32.74 -20.01
N SER A 214 -8.04 -33.03 -19.42
CA SER A 214 -8.68 -34.36 -19.46
C SER A 214 -10.11 -34.25 -20.01
N TRP A 215 -10.52 -35.21 -20.84
CA TRP A 215 -11.86 -35.22 -21.46
C TRP A 215 -12.60 -36.55 -21.27
N ASP A 216 -13.95 -36.48 -21.18
CA ASP A 216 -14.87 -37.62 -21.18
C ASP A 216 -15.54 -37.77 -22.58
N PRO A 217 -15.27 -38.85 -23.32
CA PRO A 217 -15.84 -39.09 -24.64
C PRO A 217 -17.37 -39.16 -24.71
N ALA A 218 -18.06 -39.31 -23.58
CA ALA A 218 -19.51 -39.47 -23.54
C ALA A 218 -20.30 -38.17 -23.74
N GLU A 219 -19.70 -36.98 -23.59
CA GLU A 219 -20.44 -35.71 -23.66
C GLU A 219 -20.45 -35.02 -25.04
N GLY A 220 -19.67 -35.52 -26.02
CA GLY A 220 -19.56 -34.89 -27.34
C GLY A 220 -18.85 -33.52 -27.33
N MET A 221 -18.30 -33.09 -28.46
CA MET A 221 -17.62 -31.78 -28.57
C MET A 221 -18.65 -30.63 -28.69
N PRO A 222 -18.48 -29.49 -27.99
CA PRO A 222 -19.19 -28.25 -28.31
C PRO A 222 -18.69 -27.69 -29.66
N GLU A 223 -19.60 -27.28 -30.56
CA GLU A 223 -19.25 -26.84 -31.92
C GLU A 223 -19.27 -25.31 -32.16
N THR A 224 -19.46 -24.45 -31.15
CA THR A 224 -19.57 -22.99 -31.40
C THR A 224 -18.31 -22.21 -30.98
N THR A 225 -17.66 -21.58 -31.96
CA THR A 225 -16.50 -20.68 -31.79
C THR A 225 -17.00 -19.24 -31.61
N ARG A 226 -16.51 -18.48 -30.62
CA ARG A 226 -16.69 -17.02 -30.53
C ARG A 226 -15.56 -16.30 -31.26
N THR A 227 -15.87 -15.16 -31.87
CA THR A 227 -14.88 -14.21 -32.39
C THR A 227 -14.93 -12.92 -31.56
N LEU A 228 -13.78 -12.48 -31.06
CA LEU A 228 -13.59 -11.12 -30.55
C LEU A 228 -12.94 -10.30 -31.66
N SER A 229 -13.63 -9.28 -32.17
CA SER A 229 -13.15 -8.42 -33.24
C SER A 229 -12.81 -7.05 -32.70
N PHE A 230 -11.60 -6.58 -32.95
CA PHE A 230 -11.11 -5.27 -32.50
C PHE A 230 -10.98 -4.35 -33.71
N TYR A 231 -11.63 -3.20 -33.67
CA TYR A 231 -11.66 -2.22 -34.77
C TYR A 231 -10.78 -1.01 -34.46
N ASN A 232 -10.51 -0.18 -35.46
CA ASN A 232 -9.69 1.03 -35.28
C ASN A 232 -10.51 2.23 -34.74
N SER A 233 -11.84 2.18 -34.92
CA SER A 233 -12.80 3.16 -34.41
C SER A 233 -14.22 2.55 -34.43
N GLU A 234 -15.15 3.18 -33.75
CA GLU A 234 -16.58 2.82 -33.83
C GLU A 234 -17.14 3.04 -35.25
N SER A 235 -16.66 4.03 -35.99
CA SER A 235 -17.07 4.26 -37.38
C SER A 235 -16.61 3.14 -38.32
N ASP A 236 -15.43 2.56 -38.08
CA ASP A 236 -14.91 1.43 -38.84
C ASP A 236 -15.80 0.20 -38.63
N LEU A 237 -16.23 -0.02 -37.40
CA LEU A 237 -17.25 -1.02 -37.09
C LEU A 237 -18.57 -0.74 -37.81
N ALA A 238 -19.13 0.47 -37.66
CA ALA A 238 -20.42 0.85 -38.25
C ALA A 238 -20.45 0.82 -39.79
N SER A 239 -19.28 0.99 -40.43
CA SER A 239 -19.12 0.93 -41.89
C SER A 239 -18.79 -0.47 -42.43
N GLY A 240 -18.62 -1.46 -41.55
CA GLY A 240 -18.26 -2.83 -41.92
C GLY A 240 -16.82 -2.97 -42.41
N ALA A 241 -15.91 -2.11 -41.93
CA ALA A 241 -14.48 -2.24 -42.17
C ALA A 241 -13.94 -3.56 -41.58
N LYS A 242 -12.76 -3.99 -41.99
CA LYS A 242 -12.14 -5.17 -41.39
C LYS A 242 -11.58 -4.83 -40.00
N PRO A 243 -11.74 -5.72 -39.00
CA PRO A 243 -11.10 -5.54 -37.71
C PRO A 243 -9.57 -5.53 -37.85
N ILE A 244 -8.91 -4.72 -37.03
CA ILE A 244 -7.45 -4.61 -36.95
C ILE A 244 -6.82 -5.79 -36.22
N SER A 245 -7.60 -6.48 -35.39
CA SER A 245 -7.26 -7.81 -34.85
C SER A 245 -8.51 -8.62 -34.56
N GLU A 246 -8.43 -9.93 -34.72
CA GLU A 246 -9.48 -10.88 -34.33
C GLU A 246 -8.90 -11.97 -33.43
N ILE A 247 -9.65 -12.37 -32.41
CA ILE A 247 -9.34 -13.53 -31.57
C ILE A 247 -10.49 -14.51 -31.71
N LYS A 248 -10.22 -15.70 -32.27
CA LYS A 248 -11.21 -16.78 -32.38
C LYS A 248 -10.97 -17.80 -31.28
N ALA A 249 -12.01 -18.05 -30.49
CA ALA A 249 -11.97 -18.88 -29.31
C ALA A 249 -13.02 -19.99 -29.40
N LYS A 250 -12.58 -21.27 -29.42
CA LYS A 250 -13.44 -22.41 -29.10
C LYS A 250 -13.24 -22.72 -27.63
N ASP A 251 -14.31 -22.63 -26.85
CA ASP A 251 -14.33 -23.04 -25.43
C ASP A 251 -13.23 -22.40 -24.54
N LEU A 252 -12.83 -21.16 -24.79
CA LEU A 252 -11.98 -20.38 -23.88
C LEU A 252 -12.87 -19.62 -22.90
N GLU A 253 -12.83 -19.97 -21.62
CA GLU A 253 -13.50 -19.17 -20.58
C GLU A 253 -12.84 -17.80 -20.41
N GLU A 254 -11.59 -17.61 -20.86
CA GLU A 254 -10.74 -16.45 -20.59
C GLU A 254 -9.79 -16.14 -21.77
N VAL A 255 -9.69 -14.87 -22.20
CA VAL A 255 -8.75 -14.38 -23.23
C VAL A 255 -8.06 -13.09 -22.79
N THR A 256 -6.76 -12.95 -23.07
CA THR A 256 -6.02 -11.70 -22.78
C THR A 256 -6.32 -10.64 -23.83
N ILE A 257 -6.70 -9.45 -23.37
CA ILE A 257 -7.00 -8.31 -24.24
C ILE A 257 -5.71 -7.75 -24.87
N PRO A 258 -5.65 -7.60 -26.21
CA PRO A 258 -4.44 -7.18 -26.92
C PRO A 258 -4.14 -5.69 -26.75
N ALA A 259 -2.89 -5.30 -27.05
CA ALA A 259 -2.53 -3.89 -27.19
C ALA A 259 -3.15 -3.28 -28.46
N PHE A 260 -3.41 -1.98 -28.44
CA PHE A 260 -3.85 -1.26 -29.62
C PHE A 260 -2.72 -1.15 -30.66
N SER A 261 -2.97 -1.68 -31.86
CA SER A 261 -2.00 -1.76 -32.96
C SER A 261 -2.23 -0.72 -34.07
N GLY A 262 -3.30 0.07 -33.96
CA GLY A 262 -3.63 1.11 -34.94
C GLY A 262 -2.86 2.41 -34.72
N LYS A 263 -3.11 3.41 -35.58
CA LYS A 263 -2.55 4.75 -35.43
C LYS A 263 -3.48 5.60 -34.55
N ALA A 264 -3.04 5.92 -33.33
CA ALA A 264 -3.77 6.82 -32.45
C ALA A 264 -3.83 8.24 -33.05
N PRO A 265 -4.89 9.02 -32.74
CA PRO A 265 -4.92 10.46 -32.99
C PRO A 265 -3.72 11.20 -32.38
N GLU A 266 -3.45 12.42 -32.84
CA GLU A 266 -2.33 13.22 -32.32
C GLU A 266 -2.61 13.69 -30.88
N ASN A 267 -1.59 13.75 -30.02
CA ASN A 267 -1.74 14.12 -28.59
C ASN A 267 -2.70 13.23 -27.77
N THR A 268 -2.88 11.97 -28.17
CA THR A 268 -3.70 11.00 -27.43
C THR A 268 -2.91 9.73 -27.09
N GLU A 269 -3.39 8.99 -26.10
CA GLU A 269 -2.95 7.64 -25.80
C GLU A 269 -4.11 6.67 -25.78
N PHE A 270 -3.83 5.44 -26.15
CA PHE A 270 -4.76 4.36 -25.97
C PHE A 270 -4.93 4.07 -24.48
N VAL A 271 -6.17 4.08 -23.99
CA VAL A 271 -6.49 3.84 -22.57
C VAL A 271 -7.00 2.42 -22.38
N CYS A 272 -8.07 2.05 -23.10
CA CYS A 272 -8.72 0.74 -22.95
C CYS A 272 -9.55 0.40 -24.20
N TRP A 273 -10.05 -0.83 -24.23
CA TRP A 273 -11.02 -1.29 -25.23
C TRP A 273 -12.44 -1.24 -24.65
N VAL A 274 -13.43 -0.77 -25.41
CA VAL A 274 -14.84 -0.85 -25.03
C VAL A 274 -15.54 -1.95 -25.81
N ASN A 275 -16.26 -2.81 -25.08
CA ASN A 275 -17.11 -3.85 -25.64
C ASN A 275 -18.44 -3.26 -26.13
N THR A 276 -18.81 -3.53 -27.38
CA THR A 276 -20.00 -2.96 -28.04
C THR A 276 -21.33 -3.47 -27.50
N PHE A 277 -21.36 -4.64 -26.86
CA PHE A 277 -22.59 -5.25 -26.36
C PHE A 277 -23.02 -4.70 -25.00
N ASN A 278 -22.05 -4.37 -24.14
CA ASN A 278 -22.32 -3.99 -22.76
C ASN A 278 -21.66 -2.67 -22.34
N GLY A 279 -20.93 -2.01 -23.25
CA GLY A 279 -20.21 -0.75 -22.97
C GLY A 279 -19.04 -0.91 -22.00
N LYS A 280 -18.62 -2.14 -21.66
CA LYS A 280 -17.61 -2.36 -20.62
C LYS A 280 -16.21 -2.07 -21.14
N GLU A 281 -15.51 -1.18 -20.44
CA GLU A 281 -14.08 -0.92 -20.63
C GLU A 281 -13.21 -2.09 -20.16
N THR A 282 -12.20 -2.45 -20.94
CA THR A 282 -11.27 -3.54 -20.66
C THR A 282 -9.84 -3.13 -21.04
N LYS A 283 -8.91 -3.13 -20.08
CA LYS A 283 -7.52 -2.70 -20.29
C LYS A 283 -6.70 -3.76 -21.03
N VAL A 284 -5.62 -3.34 -21.71
CA VAL A 284 -4.62 -4.27 -22.28
C VAL A 284 -4.10 -5.22 -21.21
N GLY A 285 -3.88 -6.48 -21.56
CA GLY A 285 -3.33 -7.49 -20.63
C GLY A 285 -4.37 -8.05 -19.65
N SER A 286 -5.55 -7.44 -19.54
CA SER A 286 -6.64 -7.97 -18.71
C SER A 286 -7.16 -9.29 -19.29
N THR A 287 -7.57 -10.18 -18.39
CA THR A 287 -8.29 -11.39 -18.75
C THR A 287 -9.77 -11.08 -18.97
N TYR A 288 -10.27 -11.32 -20.18
CA TYR A 288 -11.67 -11.16 -20.56
C TYR A 288 -12.38 -12.52 -20.63
N LYS A 289 -13.48 -12.66 -19.87
CA LYS A 289 -14.25 -13.90 -19.85
C LYS A 289 -15.23 -14.01 -20.99
N ILE A 290 -15.15 -15.10 -21.77
CA ILE A 290 -16.06 -15.36 -22.88
C ILE A 290 -17.13 -16.37 -22.42
N ASN A 291 -18.37 -15.93 -22.28
CA ASN A 291 -19.52 -16.81 -22.04
C ASN A 291 -20.04 -17.39 -23.37
N SER A 292 -20.75 -18.52 -23.40
CA SER A 292 -21.34 -19.04 -24.65
C SER A 292 -22.35 -18.04 -25.28
N GLY A 293 -22.41 -17.94 -26.63
CA GLY A 293 -23.25 -16.97 -27.37
C GLY A 293 -22.54 -16.24 -28.53
N ASP A 294 -23.19 -15.22 -29.11
CA ASP A 294 -22.81 -14.47 -30.34
C ASP A 294 -21.45 -13.74 -30.27
N ASP A 295 -20.81 -13.38 -31.38
CA ASP A 295 -19.50 -12.68 -31.44
C ASP A 295 -19.45 -11.37 -30.60
N VAL A 296 -18.25 -10.94 -30.17
CA VAL A 296 -18.04 -9.69 -29.39
C VAL A 296 -17.17 -8.73 -30.17
N GLU A 297 -17.53 -7.45 -30.20
CA GLU A 297 -16.76 -6.44 -30.91
C GLU A 297 -16.22 -5.39 -29.93
N PHE A 298 -15.02 -4.90 -30.21
CA PHE A 298 -14.32 -3.91 -29.42
C PHE A 298 -13.87 -2.74 -30.30
N PHE A 299 -13.92 -1.54 -29.74
CA PHE A 299 -13.29 -0.35 -30.32
C PHE A 299 -12.41 0.35 -29.26
N PRO A 300 -11.37 1.08 -29.69
CA PRO A 300 -10.42 1.69 -28.77
C PRO A 300 -11.02 2.94 -28.15
N VAL A 301 -10.73 3.16 -26.87
CA VAL A 301 -10.90 4.45 -26.20
C VAL A 301 -9.55 5.12 -26.10
N PHE A 302 -9.49 6.35 -26.58
CA PHE A 302 -8.33 7.20 -26.48
C PHE A 302 -8.55 8.26 -25.41
N GLY A 303 -7.56 8.43 -24.54
CA GLY A 303 -7.44 9.54 -23.63
C GLY A 303 -6.45 10.57 -24.16
N PHE A 304 -6.53 11.79 -23.65
CA PHE A 304 -5.65 12.89 -23.99
C PHE A 304 -4.32 12.68 -23.28
N LYS A 305 -3.25 12.53 -24.06
CA LYS A 305 -1.89 12.34 -23.55
C LYS A 305 -1.08 13.57 -23.90
N PHE A 306 -0.91 14.44 -22.92
CA PHE A 306 -0.14 15.65 -23.13
C PHE A 306 1.24 15.56 -22.47
N LYS A 307 2.28 15.92 -23.23
CA LYS A 307 3.59 16.31 -22.67
C LYS A 307 3.66 17.84 -22.68
N PRO A 308 3.96 18.51 -21.55
CA PRO A 308 4.24 19.95 -21.52
C PRO A 308 5.02 20.46 -22.73
N GLY A 309 4.41 21.37 -23.49
CA GLY A 309 4.94 21.92 -24.74
C GLY A 309 4.64 21.16 -26.04
N SER A 310 3.90 20.05 -26.05
CA SER A 310 3.66 19.27 -27.29
C SER A 310 2.74 19.96 -28.30
N VAL A 311 1.87 20.85 -27.84
CA VAL A 311 1.05 21.70 -28.72
C VAL A 311 1.87 22.96 -29.02
N THR A 312 2.48 22.99 -30.20
CA THR A 312 3.35 24.08 -30.66
C THR A 312 2.62 25.11 -31.54
N SER A 313 1.40 24.80 -31.98
CA SER A 313 0.58 25.65 -32.86
C SER A 313 -0.34 26.59 -32.08
N ALA A 314 -0.82 27.64 -32.76
CA ALA A 314 -1.96 28.42 -32.26
C ALA A 314 -3.23 27.58 -32.39
N TYR A 315 -4.03 27.51 -31.32
CA TYR A 315 -5.26 26.70 -31.28
C TYR A 315 -6.53 27.56 -31.39
N ILE A 316 -6.38 28.89 -31.34
CA ILE A 316 -7.44 29.87 -31.50
C ILE A 316 -6.93 31.13 -32.22
N ASN A 317 -7.80 31.81 -32.97
CA ASN A 317 -7.52 33.08 -33.64
C ASN A 317 -8.44 34.20 -33.13
N GLY A 318 -8.02 35.45 -33.32
CA GLY A 318 -8.89 36.62 -33.16
C GLY A 318 -9.80 36.83 -34.37
N TYR A 319 -10.62 37.86 -34.30
CA TYR A 319 -11.55 38.24 -35.36
C TYR A 319 -10.85 39.04 -36.47
N PRO A 320 -11.42 39.08 -37.69
CA PRO A 320 -10.84 39.83 -38.82
C PRO A 320 -10.67 41.34 -38.57
N ASP A 321 -11.35 41.89 -37.56
CA ASP A 321 -11.26 43.29 -37.13
C ASP A 321 -10.06 43.58 -36.20
N GLY A 322 -9.23 42.58 -35.89
CA GLY A 322 -8.08 42.72 -35.00
C GLY A 322 -8.42 42.70 -33.50
N THR A 323 -9.62 42.24 -33.13
CA THR A 323 -10.05 42.03 -31.74
C THR A 323 -10.01 40.55 -31.36
N PHE A 324 -9.86 40.24 -30.07
CA PHE A 324 -10.01 38.88 -29.53
C PHE A 324 -11.37 38.66 -28.87
N ARG A 325 -11.99 39.73 -28.36
CA ARG A 325 -13.25 39.78 -27.62
C ARG A 325 -13.21 38.93 -26.35
N PRO A 326 -12.28 39.19 -25.40
CA PRO A 326 -12.01 38.33 -24.25
C PRO A 326 -13.24 38.08 -23.36
N GLN A 327 -14.17 39.03 -23.29
CA GLN A 327 -15.36 38.95 -22.44
C GLN A 327 -16.61 38.42 -23.14
N ASN A 328 -16.53 38.04 -24.42
CA ASN A 328 -17.63 37.37 -25.07
C ASN A 328 -17.75 35.94 -24.55
N ASN A 329 -18.98 35.47 -24.35
CA ASN A 329 -19.25 34.07 -24.06
C ASN A 329 -18.95 33.21 -25.29
N VAL A 330 -18.42 32.02 -25.05
CA VAL A 330 -18.09 31.02 -26.09
C VAL A 330 -19.33 30.17 -26.37
N THR A 331 -19.64 29.91 -27.65
CA THR A 331 -20.71 28.96 -27.99
C THR A 331 -20.24 27.51 -27.90
N ARG A 332 -21.15 26.54 -27.81
CA ARG A 332 -20.81 25.10 -27.85
C ARG A 332 -19.95 24.74 -29.06
N ALA A 333 -20.29 25.24 -30.24
CA ALA A 333 -19.49 25.02 -31.45
C ALA A 333 -18.08 25.62 -31.37
N GLU A 334 -17.94 26.84 -30.84
CA GLU A 334 -16.64 27.48 -30.65
C GLU A 334 -15.78 26.71 -29.64
N ALA A 335 -16.36 26.28 -28.51
CA ALA A 335 -15.66 25.49 -27.50
C ALA A 335 -15.18 24.14 -28.06
N CYS A 336 -16.06 23.41 -28.76
CA CYS A 336 -15.66 22.16 -29.43
C CYS A 336 -14.52 22.38 -30.42
N LYS A 337 -14.54 23.49 -31.16
CA LYS A 337 -13.45 23.82 -32.11
C LYS A 337 -12.13 24.14 -31.43
N ILE A 338 -12.16 24.76 -30.26
CA ILE A 338 -10.96 25.04 -29.45
C ILE A 338 -10.39 23.75 -28.84
N VAL A 339 -11.23 22.87 -28.30
CA VAL A 339 -10.78 21.61 -27.71
C VAL A 339 -10.32 20.64 -28.81
N ALA A 340 -11.04 20.53 -29.91
CA ALA A 340 -10.64 19.67 -31.02
C ALA A 340 -9.35 20.13 -31.70
N SER A 341 -9.00 21.42 -31.69
CA SER A 341 -7.77 21.89 -32.36
C SER A 341 -6.48 21.48 -31.64
N ILE A 342 -6.55 21.12 -30.34
CA ILE A 342 -5.39 20.58 -29.61
C ILE A 342 -5.26 19.05 -29.71
N ILE A 343 -6.33 18.35 -30.09
CA ILE A 343 -6.38 16.87 -30.25
C ILE A 343 -6.21 16.48 -31.73
N ASN A 344 -6.94 17.15 -32.61
CA ASN A 344 -7.03 16.87 -34.03
C ASN A 344 -6.81 18.17 -34.84
N PRO A 345 -5.57 18.69 -34.87
CA PRO A 345 -5.26 19.99 -35.47
C PRO A 345 -5.51 20.05 -36.98
N ASP A 346 -5.56 18.90 -37.68
CA ASP A 346 -5.86 18.87 -39.11
C ASP A 346 -7.34 19.12 -39.44
N GLY A 347 -8.21 19.06 -38.42
CA GLY A 347 -9.63 19.38 -38.49
C GLY A 347 -10.46 18.42 -39.36
N LYS A 348 -9.91 17.26 -39.74
CA LYS A 348 -10.65 16.26 -40.53
C LYS A 348 -11.71 15.61 -39.66
N ALA A 349 -12.89 15.40 -40.25
CA ALA A 349 -13.98 14.71 -39.58
C ALA A 349 -13.59 13.27 -39.23
N MET A 350 -13.90 12.86 -38.01
CA MET A 350 -13.69 11.50 -37.50
C MET A 350 -15.05 10.81 -37.45
N GLY A 351 -15.50 10.29 -38.59
CA GLY A 351 -16.80 9.62 -38.68
C GLY A 351 -17.98 10.58 -38.89
N LYS A 352 -19.14 10.19 -38.35
CA LYS A 352 -20.41 10.92 -38.44
C LYS A 352 -20.92 11.24 -37.04
N THR A 353 -21.80 12.22 -36.96
CA THR A 353 -22.45 12.66 -35.72
C THR A 353 -23.87 12.13 -35.60
N ALA A 354 -24.28 11.79 -34.38
CA ALA A 354 -25.65 11.45 -34.03
C ALA A 354 -26.57 12.67 -33.86
N PHE A 355 -26.00 13.86 -33.62
CA PHE A 355 -26.79 15.09 -33.46
C PHE A 355 -27.57 15.45 -34.73
N SER A 356 -28.89 15.55 -34.58
CA SER A 356 -29.82 15.78 -35.69
C SER A 356 -29.75 17.18 -36.31
N ASP A 357 -29.14 18.14 -35.59
CA ASP A 357 -29.00 19.54 -35.97
C ASP A 357 -27.57 19.92 -36.41
N VAL A 358 -26.71 18.93 -36.66
CA VAL A 358 -25.34 19.14 -37.17
C VAL A 358 -25.21 18.58 -38.59
N SER A 359 -24.82 19.43 -39.53
CA SER A 359 -24.63 19.08 -40.95
C SER A 359 -23.15 18.95 -41.31
N GLU A 360 -22.81 18.06 -42.26
CA GLU A 360 -21.46 17.94 -42.85
C GLU A 360 -20.91 19.27 -43.41
N ALA A 361 -21.79 20.20 -43.78
CA ALA A 361 -21.41 21.53 -44.27
C ALA A 361 -21.07 22.54 -43.16
N ASP A 362 -21.36 22.22 -41.89
CA ASP A 362 -21.12 23.13 -40.77
C ASP A 362 -19.62 23.28 -40.50
N TRP A 363 -19.17 24.50 -40.25
CA TRP A 363 -17.75 24.82 -40.01
C TRP A 363 -17.16 24.12 -38.76
N TYR A 364 -18.04 23.66 -37.86
CA TYR A 364 -17.71 22.91 -36.65
C TYR A 364 -17.86 21.39 -36.81
N TYR A 365 -18.33 20.86 -37.95
CA TYR A 365 -18.61 19.44 -38.14
C TYR A 365 -17.43 18.52 -37.78
N GLY A 366 -16.23 18.87 -38.25
CA GLY A 366 -15.02 18.10 -37.95
C GLY A 366 -14.67 18.06 -36.45
N ALA A 367 -14.96 19.14 -35.71
CA ALA A 367 -14.71 19.17 -34.27
C ALA A 367 -15.75 18.40 -33.47
N VAL A 368 -17.03 18.49 -33.85
CA VAL A 368 -18.11 17.72 -33.23
C VAL A 368 -17.83 16.22 -33.40
N THR A 369 -17.60 15.77 -34.63
CA THR A 369 -17.29 14.35 -34.91
C THR A 369 -16.01 13.87 -34.23
N THR A 370 -14.99 14.74 -34.11
CA THR A 370 -13.79 14.43 -33.32
C THR A 370 -14.14 14.19 -31.87
N LEU A 371 -14.80 15.14 -31.18
CA LEU A 371 -15.06 15.02 -29.74
C LEU A 371 -16.09 13.94 -29.41
N GLU A 372 -17.06 13.71 -30.28
CA GLU A 372 -18.02 12.60 -30.17
C GLU A 372 -17.31 11.24 -30.27
N SER A 373 -16.31 11.10 -31.15
CA SER A 373 -15.48 9.88 -31.24
C SER A 373 -14.67 9.57 -29.97
N PHE A 374 -14.55 10.54 -29.07
CA PHE A 374 -13.87 10.41 -27.77
C PHE A 374 -14.87 10.33 -26.60
N GLY A 375 -16.18 10.23 -26.86
CA GLY A 375 -17.23 10.25 -25.82
C GLY A 375 -17.32 11.59 -25.07
N ALA A 376 -16.68 12.65 -25.59
CA ALA A 376 -16.61 13.93 -24.89
C ALA A 376 -17.92 14.72 -24.92
N LEU A 377 -18.81 14.38 -25.85
CA LEU A 377 -20.08 15.08 -26.08
C LEU A 377 -21.31 14.32 -25.56
N ASP A 378 -21.12 13.21 -24.83
CA ASP A 378 -22.20 12.36 -24.27
C ASP A 378 -23.07 13.09 -23.23
N ILE A 379 -22.68 14.31 -22.86
CA ILE A 379 -23.43 15.23 -22.00
C ILE A 379 -24.59 15.91 -22.74
N PHE A 380 -24.63 15.77 -24.07
CA PHE A 380 -25.67 16.33 -24.93
C PHE A 380 -26.52 15.19 -25.50
N GLU A 381 -27.84 15.41 -25.59
CA GLU A 381 -28.81 14.44 -26.12
C GLU A 381 -28.96 14.57 -27.66
N ASP A 382 -30.18 14.47 -28.21
CA ASP A 382 -30.43 14.40 -29.67
C ASP A 382 -30.03 15.65 -30.49
N LYS A 383 -29.73 16.77 -29.82
CA LYS A 383 -29.40 18.07 -30.43
C LYS A 383 -28.18 18.70 -29.77
N PHE A 384 -27.25 19.15 -30.60
CA PHE A 384 -26.03 19.82 -30.16
C PHE A 384 -26.27 21.29 -29.76
N SER A 385 -27.15 22.00 -30.50
CA SER A 385 -27.43 23.43 -30.31
C SER A 385 -26.17 24.32 -30.37
N ALA A 386 -25.52 24.32 -31.54
CA ALA A 386 -24.20 24.91 -31.79
C ALA A 386 -24.01 26.37 -31.31
N ASP A 387 -25.04 27.21 -31.43
CA ASP A 387 -24.97 28.66 -31.11
C ASP A 387 -25.27 28.99 -29.63
N THR A 388 -25.65 27.99 -28.83
CA THR A 388 -25.90 28.17 -27.40
C THR A 388 -24.57 28.45 -26.68
N PRO A 389 -24.48 29.49 -25.82
CA PRO A 389 -23.33 29.69 -24.96
C PRO A 389 -23.08 28.45 -24.09
N ILE A 390 -21.82 27.99 -24.03
CA ILE A 390 -21.44 26.85 -23.21
C ILE A 390 -21.21 27.30 -21.76
N THR A 391 -21.61 26.46 -20.81
CA THR A 391 -21.34 26.70 -19.39
C THR A 391 -19.92 26.26 -19.00
N ARG A 392 -19.45 26.73 -17.84
CA ARG A 392 -18.17 26.30 -17.26
C ARG A 392 -18.17 24.80 -16.95
N ALA A 393 -19.27 24.29 -16.40
CA ALA A 393 -19.42 22.85 -16.13
C ALA A 393 -19.39 22.01 -17.41
N GLU A 394 -20.11 22.43 -18.46
CA GLU A 394 -20.11 21.72 -19.75
C GLU A 394 -18.70 21.67 -20.37
N LEU A 395 -17.96 22.79 -20.39
CA LEU A 395 -16.59 22.78 -20.92
C LEU A 395 -15.66 21.86 -20.12
N VAL A 396 -15.72 21.93 -18.78
CA VAL A 396 -14.88 21.10 -17.91
C VAL A 396 -15.23 19.62 -18.04
N GLN A 397 -16.51 19.28 -18.23
CA GLN A 397 -16.94 17.91 -18.47
C GLN A 397 -16.43 17.37 -19.82
N ILE A 398 -16.44 18.18 -20.89
CA ILE A 398 -15.82 17.81 -22.17
C ILE A 398 -14.32 17.53 -21.98
N ILE A 399 -13.61 18.40 -21.24
CA ILE A 399 -12.17 18.22 -20.95
C ILE A 399 -11.93 16.97 -20.11
N TYR A 400 -12.75 16.72 -19.10
CA TYR A 400 -12.64 15.55 -18.24
C TYR A 400 -12.85 14.25 -19.02
N ASN A 401 -13.85 14.20 -19.90
CA ASN A 401 -14.15 13.01 -20.71
C ASN A 401 -13.00 12.65 -21.66
N ILE A 402 -12.22 13.64 -22.12
CA ILE A 402 -11.04 13.37 -22.94
C ILE A 402 -9.77 13.13 -22.12
N SER A 403 -9.68 13.50 -20.83
CA SER A 403 -8.40 13.48 -20.09
C SER A 403 -7.97 12.07 -19.70
N ALA A 404 -6.66 11.76 -19.80
CA ALA A 404 -6.11 10.52 -19.28
C ALA A 404 -6.28 10.43 -17.76
N ARG A 405 -6.55 9.22 -17.25
CA ARG A 405 -6.83 8.96 -15.83
C ARG A 405 -5.68 8.16 -15.21
N GLY A 406 -4.98 8.77 -14.24
CA GLY A 406 -4.07 8.10 -13.30
C GLY A 406 -2.59 8.47 -13.42
N GLY A 407 -1.83 8.07 -12.40
CA GLY A 407 -0.37 8.05 -12.33
C GLY A 407 0.28 9.05 -11.36
N GLN A 408 -0.45 9.75 -10.49
CA GLN A 408 0.09 10.75 -9.55
C GLN A 408 -0.80 10.94 -8.30
N ASN A 409 -0.18 11.19 -7.14
CA ASN A 409 -0.89 11.55 -5.91
C ASN A 409 -1.60 12.92 -6.05
N LYS A 410 -2.89 12.97 -5.73
CA LYS A 410 -3.75 14.11 -6.02
C LYS A 410 -3.97 15.00 -4.80
N LYS A 411 -3.63 16.28 -4.91
CA LYS A 411 -4.11 17.29 -3.95
C LYS A 411 -5.52 17.73 -4.33
N ILE A 412 -6.48 17.50 -3.45
CA ILE A 412 -7.89 17.77 -3.72
C ILE A 412 -8.25 19.20 -3.34
N THR A 413 -8.90 19.90 -4.26
CA THR A 413 -9.46 21.25 -4.06
C THR A 413 -10.98 21.15 -4.06
N VAL A 414 -11.65 21.67 -3.02
CA VAL A 414 -13.10 21.65 -2.88
C VAL A 414 -13.71 23.02 -3.19
N PHE A 415 -14.89 23.04 -3.85
CA PHE A 415 -15.64 24.26 -4.16
C PHE A 415 -16.97 24.31 -3.41
N SER A 416 -17.35 25.48 -2.91
CA SER A 416 -18.54 25.65 -2.06
C SER A 416 -19.88 25.56 -2.80
N ASP A 417 -19.88 25.70 -4.11
CA ASP A 417 -21.05 25.74 -4.98
C ASP A 417 -21.16 24.54 -5.94
N VAL A 418 -20.45 23.45 -5.64
CA VAL A 418 -20.52 22.18 -6.39
C VAL A 418 -20.85 21.08 -5.40
N ASP A 419 -22.07 20.56 -5.41
CA ASP A 419 -22.53 19.46 -4.55
C ASP A 419 -21.95 18.11 -5.02
N VAL A 420 -21.76 17.15 -4.10
CA VAL A 420 -21.32 15.79 -4.47
C VAL A 420 -22.32 15.07 -5.38
N LYS A 421 -23.56 15.56 -5.45
CA LYS A 421 -24.63 15.04 -6.33
C LYS A 421 -24.71 15.76 -7.68
N ASP A 422 -23.94 16.83 -7.88
CA ASP A 422 -23.98 17.55 -9.14
C ASP A 422 -23.38 16.68 -10.26
N PRO A 423 -24.00 16.62 -11.45
CA PRO A 423 -23.48 15.79 -12.55
C PRO A 423 -22.05 16.15 -12.97
N CYS A 424 -21.62 17.38 -12.72
CA CYS A 424 -20.27 17.86 -13.05
C CYS A 424 -19.24 17.65 -11.93
N PHE A 425 -19.63 17.09 -10.78
CA PHE A 425 -18.77 16.98 -9.60
C PHE A 425 -17.42 16.33 -9.92
N ASP A 426 -17.43 15.13 -10.51
CA ASP A 426 -16.21 14.38 -10.82
C ASP A 426 -15.29 15.16 -11.77
N ALA A 427 -15.86 15.76 -12.82
CA ALA A 427 -15.10 16.53 -13.79
C ALA A 427 -14.45 17.77 -13.19
N VAL A 428 -15.17 18.49 -12.33
CA VAL A 428 -14.68 19.66 -11.62
C VAL A 428 -13.56 19.27 -10.66
N MET A 429 -13.79 18.27 -9.81
CA MET A 429 -12.80 17.86 -8.80
C MET A 429 -11.53 17.31 -9.45
N HIS A 430 -11.65 16.49 -10.49
CA HIS A 430 -10.51 16.00 -11.27
C HIS A 430 -9.75 17.17 -11.90
N SER A 431 -10.44 18.07 -12.59
CA SER A 431 -9.79 19.22 -13.24
C SER A 431 -9.09 20.13 -12.23
N ALA A 432 -9.61 20.24 -11.01
CA ALA A 432 -8.97 21.01 -9.96
C ALA A 432 -7.72 20.30 -9.41
N ALA A 433 -7.81 18.99 -9.20
CA ALA A 433 -6.69 18.17 -8.74
C ALA A 433 -5.49 18.20 -9.71
N TYR A 434 -5.75 18.30 -11.02
CA TYR A 434 -4.72 18.42 -12.07
C TYR A 434 -4.34 19.87 -12.40
N GLY A 435 -4.81 20.86 -11.64
CA GLY A 435 -4.49 22.27 -11.84
C GLY A 435 -5.07 22.91 -13.11
N ILE A 436 -5.97 22.20 -13.80
CA ILE A 436 -6.69 22.70 -14.99
C ILE A 436 -7.63 23.84 -14.59
N ILE A 437 -8.28 23.73 -13.44
CA ILE A 437 -9.09 24.77 -12.83
C ILE A 437 -8.63 25.12 -11.42
N THR A 438 -8.90 26.35 -10.98
CA THR A 438 -8.51 26.84 -9.65
C THR A 438 -9.68 27.46 -8.87
N GLY A 439 -10.87 27.55 -9.50
CA GLY A 439 -12.00 28.32 -8.98
C GLY A 439 -11.75 29.83 -8.94
N TYR A 440 -12.65 30.53 -8.26
CA TYR A 440 -12.60 31.97 -7.97
C TYR A 440 -12.14 32.22 -6.53
N GLU A 441 -11.76 33.47 -6.22
CA GLU A 441 -11.31 33.90 -4.88
C GLU A 441 -12.35 33.66 -3.77
N ASP A 442 -13.63 33.60 -4.13
CA ASP A 442 -14.75 33.32 -3.22
C ASP A 442 -14.97 31.82 -2.96
N LYS A 443 -14.01 30.95 -3.36
CA LYS A 443 -14.06 29.48 -3.25
C LYS A 443 -15.15 28.81 -4.10
N THR A 444 -15.68 29.50 -5.10
CA THR A 444 -16.68 28.95 -6.02
C THR A 444 -16.08 28.49 -7.35
N PHE A 445 -16.77 27.58 -8.04
CA PHE A 445 -16.50 27.16 -9.41
C PHE A 445 -17.44 27.84 -10.43
N LYS A 446 -18.67 28.17 -10.05
CA LYS A 446 -19.77 28.74 -10.85
C LYS A 446 -20.18 27.83 -12.03
N PRO A 447 -20.70 26.62 -11.77
CA PRO A 447 -20.94 25.61 -12.80
C PRO A 447 -21.88 26.08 -13.94
N ASP A 448 -22.96 26.77 -13.60
CA ASP A 448 -23.99 27.22 -14.54
C ASP A 448 -23.66 28.54 -15.26
N ALA A 449 -22.57 29.21 -14.88
CA ALA A 449 -22.18 30.45 -15.53
C ALA A 449 -21.62 30.14 -16.93
N ASN A 450 -22.04 30.94 -17.93
CA ASN A 450 -21.44 30.89 -19.26
C ASN A 450 -19.96 31.27 -19.17
N ILE A 451 -19.10 30.55 -19.89
CA ILE A 451 -17.66 30.80 -19.87
C ILE A 451 -17.26 31.82 -20.95
N THR A 452 -16.40 32.76 -20.56
CA THR A 452 -15.85 33.76 -21.48
C THR A 452 -14.69 33.22 -22.30
N ARG A 453 -14.41 33.82 -23.47
CA ARG A 453 -13.26 33.48 -24.31
C ARG A 453 -11.93 33.53 -23.55
N ALA A 454 -11.75 34.52 -22.67
CA ALA A 454 -10.56 34.65 -21.82
C ALA A 454 -10.41 33.50 -20.81
N GLU A 455 -11.51 33.08 -20.17
CA GLU A 455 -11.49 31.95 -19.25
C GLU A 455 -11.26 30.63 -19.99
N THR A 456 -11.91 30.42 -21.15
CA THR A 456 -11.71 29.22 -21.97
C THR A 456 -10.24 29.05 -22.34
N VAL A 457 -9.57 30.08 -22.86
CA VAL A 457 -8.15 29.94 -23.22
C VAL A 457 -7.26 29.74 -21.99
N THR A 458 -7.65 30.25 -20.83
CA THR A 458 -6.91 30.03 -19.57
C THR A 458 -6.99 28.56 -19.14
N VAL A 459 -8.19 27.96 -19.18
CA VAL A 459 -8.41 26.54 -18.88
C VAL A 459 -7.63 25.66 -19.87
N ILE A 460 -7.72 25.96 -21.16
CA ILE A 460 -7.02 25.19 -22.21
C ILE A 460 -5.51 25.32 -22.08
N ASN A 461 -4.97 26.52 -21.84
CA ASN A 461 -3.54 26.70 -21.60
C ASN A 461 -3.06 25.89 -20.39
N ARG A 462 -3.83 25.81 -19.30
CA ARG A 462 -3.47 24.97 -18.14
C ARG A 462 -3.49 23.49 -18.48
N LEU A 463 -4.54 23.02 -19.17
CA LEU A 463 -4.65 21.65 -19.68
C LEU A 463 -3.44 21.24 -20.54
N ILE A 464 -2.97 22.14 -21.42
CA ILE A 464 -1.80 21.91 -22.28
C ILE A 464 -0.51 22.52 -21.69
N GLY A 465 -0.44 22.78 -20.39
CA GLY A 465 0.76 23.30 -19.73
C GLY A 465 1.45 24.44 -20.47
N ARG A 466 0.71 25.39 -21.04
CA ARG A 466 1.23 26.53 -21.81
C ARG A 466 1.28 27.77 -20.93
N VAL A 467 2.45 28.36 -20.78
CA VAL A 467 2.67 29.57 -19.95
C VAL A 467 3.22 30.71 -20.79
N PHE A 468 2.60 31.89 -20.67
CA PHE A 468 3.02 33.10 -21.36
C PHE A 468 4.42 33.55 -20.93
N ASN A 469 5.26 33.92 -21.90
CA ASN A 469 6.59 34.45 -21.64
C ASN A 469 6.54 35.98 -21.50
N GLU A 470 6.45 36.47 -20.27
CA GLU A 470 6.39 37.91 -19.97
C GLU A 470 7.61 38.71 -20.42
N LYS A 471 8.75 38.03 -20.69
CA LYS A 471 9.98 38.68 -21.15
C LYS A 471 10.03 38.89 -22.66
N ALA A 472 9.05 38.41 -23.41
CA ALA A 472 9.00 38.66 -24.84
C ALA A 472 8.59 40.12 -25.12
N GLU A 473 9.43 40.85 -25.86
CA GLU A 473 9.14 42.23 -26.26
C GLU A 473 7.98 42.25 -27.29
N ASP A 474 6.98 43.11 -27.03
CA ASP A 474 6.02 43.63 -28.01
C ASP A 474 4.94 42.67 -28.58
N ALA A 475 4.09 42.10 -27.71
CA ALA A 475 3.15 41.03 -28.09
C ALA A 475 1.65 41.41 -28.23
N SER A 476 1.29 42.69 -28.41
CA SER A 476 -0.14 43.04 -28.54
C SER A 476 -0.67 42.73 -29.96
N LYS A 477 -1.03 41.46 -30.21
CA LYS A 477 -1.70 40.98 -31.43
C LYS A 477 -3.15 41.48 -31.55
N PHE A 478 -3.78 41.89 -30.45
CA PHE A 478 -5.20 42.25 -30.40
C PHE A 478 -5.41 43.58 -29.68
N SER A 479 -6.23 44.45 -30.27
CA SER A 479 -6.43 45.83 -29.80
C SER A 479 -7.23 45.94 -28.49
N ASP A 480 -7.95 44.90 -28.09
CA ASP A 480 -8.93 44.90 -27.00
C ASP A 480 -8.49 44.08 -25.77
N VAL A 481 -7.24 43.62 -25.72
CA VAL A 481 -6.69 42.86 -24.58
C VAL A 481 -5.66 43.64 -23.77
N GLU A 482 -5.34 44.87 -24.18
CA GLU A 482 -4.41 45.72 -23.43
C GLU A 482 -4.98 46.06 -22.04
N GLY A 483 -4.20 45.82 -20.99
CA GLY A 483 -4.66 45.97 -19.60
C GLY A 483 -5.67 44.91 -19.11
N HIS A 484 -6.00 43.90 -19.92
CA HIS A 484 -6.87 42.81 -19.52
C HIS A 484 -6.11 41.73 -18.73
N TRP A 485 -6.71 41.18 -17.66
CA TRP A 485 -6.06 40.17 -16.79
C TRP A 485 -5.57 38.93 -17.56
N ALA A 486 -6.32 38.54 -18.60
CA ALA A 486 -6.01 37.38 -19.44
C ALA A 486 -5.08 37.69 -20.62
N LYS A 487 -4.47 38.88 -20.73
CA LYS A 487 -3.64 39.27 -21.89
C LYS A 487 -2.61 38.20 -22.25
N GLY A 488 -1.83 37.73 -21.27
CA GLY A 488 -0.83 36.69 -21.49
C GLY A 488 -1.44 35.37 -21.98
N GLN A 489 -2.57 34.95 -21.40
CA GLN A 489 -3.29 33.73 -21.79
C GLN A 489 -3.79 33.80 -23.23
N VAL A 490 -4.36 34.94 -23.62
CA VAL A 490 -4.81 35.20 -24.99
C VAL A 490 -3.65 35.16 -25.98
N ILE A 491 -2.55 35.86 -25.68
CA ILE A 491 -1.38 35.89 -26.56
C ILE A 491 -0.78 34.49 -26.73
N ALA A 492 -0.63 33.74 -25.63
CA ALA A 492 -0.11 32.38 -25.67
C ALA A 492 -1.01 31.45 -26.50
N SER A 493 -2.33 31.58 -26.41
CA SER A 493 -3.28 30.75 -27.16
C SER A 493 -3.24 30.97 -28.69
N ALA A 494 -2.97 32.20 -29.11
CA ALA A 494 -2.99 32.66 -30.50
C ALA A 494 -1.58 32.77 -31.14
N SER A 495 -0.59 32.11 -30.55
CA SER A 495 0.79 32.14 -31.02
C SER A 495 1.31 30.73 -31.28
N VAL A 496 2.36 30.65 -32.11
CA VAL A 496 3.11 29.42 -32.34
C VAL A 496 4.37 29.44 -31.46
N GLU A 497 4.89 28.27 -31.10
CA GLU A 497 6.06 28.14 -30.21
C GLU A 497 7.28 28.91 -30.76
N ALA A 498 7.44 28.92 -32.09
CA ALA A 498 8.49 29.65 -32.79
C ALA A 498 8.48 31.17 -32.53
N ASP A 499 7.34 31.74 -32.09
CA ASP A 499 7.24 33.16 -31.73
C ASP A 499 7.95 33.47 -30.39
N GLY A 500 8.28 32.45 -29.57
CA GLY A 500 8.90 32.62 -28.25
C GLY A 500 7.99 33.27 -27.19
N LEU A 501 6.69 33.40 -27.49
CA LEU A 501 5.69 34.08 -26.66
C LEU A 501 5.11 33.20 -25.55
N PHE A 502 5.41 31.89 -25.56
CA PHE A 502 5.04 30.97 -24.49
C PHE A 502 6.10 29.88 -24.32
N GLY A 503 6.04 29.19 -23.19
CA GLY A 503 6.80 27.97 -22.92
C GLY A 503 5.94 26.94 -22.17
N ALA A 504 6.58 25.92 -21.63
CA ALA A 504 5.93 24.92 -20.79
C ALA A 504 5.69 25.46 -19.36
N ALA A 505 4.56 25.10 -18.78
CA ALA A 505 4.32 25.26 -17.36
C ALA A 505 5.40 24.51 -16.59
N LYS A 506 5.91 25.14 -15.52
CA LYS A 506 6.61 24.38 -14.50
C LYS A 506 5.57 23.47 -13.85
N ALA A 507 5.94 22.21 -13.62
CA ALA A 507 5.16 21.35 -12.74
C ALA A 507 4.98 22.05 -11.37
N ASP A 508 3.96 21.65 -10.63
CA ASP A 508 3.84 22.02 -9.21
C ASP A 508 5.19 21.88 -8.53
N SER A 509 5.49 22.83 -7.64
CA SER A 509 6.81 22.84 -7.00
C SER A 509 6.94 21.58 -6.16
N ASP A 510 7.93 20.76 -6.52
CA ASP A 510 8.39 19.68 -5.68
C ASP A 510 9.27 20.17 -4.51
N GLU A 511 9.65 21.46 -4.55
CA GLU A 511 10.42 22.15 -3.52
C GLU A 511 9.48 22.78 -2.49
N TYR A 512 9.71 22.46 -1.23
CA TYR A 512 9.12 23.07 -0.04
C TYR A 512 10.23 23.52 0.90
N VAL A 513 9.97 24.56 1.69
CA VAL A 513 10.90 25.03 2.72
C VAL A 513 10.26 24.92 4.09
N LEU A 514 10.83 24.10 4.96
CA LEU A 514 10.48 24.13 6.37
C LEU A 514 11.20 25.31 7.02
N SER A 515 10.44 26.31 7.47
CA SER A 515 10.96 27.49 8.15
C SER A 515 10.54 27.48 9.61
N GLY A 516 11.33 28.13 10.47
CA GLY A 516 11.09 28.20 11.92
C GLY A 516 11.91 27.21 12.72
N THR A 517 11.49 26.94 13.96
CA THR A 517 12.28 26.19 14.96
C THR A 517 11.49 25.19 15.78
N SER A 518 10.19 25.01 15.51
CA SER A 518 9.35 24.04 16.21
C SER A 518 8.39 23.32 15.28
N ALA A 519 7.77 22.24 15.76
CA ALA A 519 6.81 21.45 14.96
C ALA A 519 5.67 22.32 14.45
N LYS A 520 5.17 23.23 15.29
CA LYS A 520 4.21 24.26 14.90
C LYS A 520 4.65 25.03 13.66
N ASP A 521 5.87 25.57 13.67
CA ASP A 521 6.37 26.39 12.56
C ASP A 521 6.50 25.55 11.28
N TYR A 522 7.01 24.32 11.38
CA TYR A 522 7.20 23.45 10.22
C TYR A 522 5.87 23.03 9.60
N ILE A 523 4.88 22.66 10.42
CA ILE A 523 3.55 22.24 9.96
C ILE A 523 2.80 23.41 9.34
N MET A 524 2.81 24.57 9.98
CA MET A 524 2.20 25.78 9.41
C MET A 524 2.88 26.17 8.09
N ALA A 525 4.22 26.13 8.02
CA ALA A 525 4.94 26.42 6.79
C ALA A 525 4.56 25.46 5.65
N LEU A 526 4.43 24.15 5.94
CA LEU A 526 4.01 23.16 4.95
C LEU A 526 2.56 23.37 4.51
N HIS A 527 1.65 23.63 5.45
CA HIS A 527 0.24 23.91 5.17
C HIS A 527 0.09 25.17 4.32
N ASP A 528 0.71 26.29 4.70
CA ASP A 528 0.63 27.56 3.98
C ASP A 528 1.18 27.46 2.54
N GLN A 529 2.23 26.66 2.34
CA GLN A 529 2.82 26.42 1.02
C GLN A 529 2.00 25.43 0.17
N SER A 530 1.16 24.59 0.78
CA SER A 530 0.44 23.50 0.11
C SER A 530 -0.39 23.93 -1.10
N ALA A 531 -0.86 25.18 -1.13
CA ALA A 531 -1.56 25.76 -2.28
C ALA A 531 -0.75 25.64 -3.59
N HIS A 532 0.58 25.63 -3.51
CA HIS A 532 1.52 25.60 -4.65
C HIS A 532 2.35 24.31 -4.75
N LEU A 533 2.12 23.35 -3.85
CA LEU A 533 2.82 22.06 -3.81
C LEU A 533 1.99 20.96 -4.47
N SER A 534 2.67 19.98 -5.05
CA SER A 534 2.07 18.72 -5.52
C SER A 534 1.68 17.83 -4.33
N GLY A 535 0.81 16.84 -4.56
CA GLY A 535 0.50 15.83 -3.53
C GLY A 535 1.74 15.10 -3.03
N ASP A 536 2.68 14.79 -3.94
CA ASP A 536 3.97 14.16 -3.62
C ASP A 536 4.88 15.06 -2.79
N ALA A 537 4.96 16.35 -3.13
CA ALA A 537 5.73 17.31 -2.38
C ALA A 537 5.19 17.49 -0.96
N ILE A 538 3.87 17.51 -0.78
CA ILE A 538 3.24 17.54 0.53
C ILE A 538 3.62 16.29 1.33
N ARG A 539 3.54 15.09 0.74
CA ARG A 539 3.94 13.84 1.42
C ARG A 539 5.40 13.84 1.85
N ARG A 540 6.32 14.19 0.95
CA ARG A 540 7.76 14.33 1.30
C ARG A 540 7.97 15.41 2.36
N GLY A 541 7.18 16.48 2.32
CA GLY A 541 7.11 17.51 3.34
C GLY A 541 6.74 16.94 4.71
N ILE A 542 5.69 16.10 4.79
CA ILE A 542 5.26 15.42 6.02
C ILE A 542 6.38 14.51 6.57
N ASP A 543 7.06 13.77 5.69
CA ASP A 543 8.23 12.96 6.08
C ASP A 543 9.33 13.84 6.68
N THR A 544 9.64 14.96 6.03
CA THR A 544 10.68 15.89 6.49
C THR A 544 10.30 16.54 7.83
N VAL A 545 9.04 16.93 8.00
CA VAL A 545 8.50 17.46 9.28
C VAL A 545 8.67 16.42 10.37
N SER A 546 8.29 15.17 10.11
CA SER A 546 8.36 14.07 11.07
C SER A 546 9.80 13.78 11.49
N GLU A 547 10.75 13.71 10.54
CA GLU A 547 12.17 13.52 10.85
C GLU A 547 12.76 14.69 11.64
N GLN A 548 12.36 15.92 11.33
CA GLN A 548 12.81 17.10 12.07
C GLN A 548 12.23 17.10 13.50
N MET A 549 10.96 16.72 13.69
CA MET A 549 10.36 16.55 15.02
C MET A 549 11.10 15.48 15.83
N LYS A 550 11.41 14.31 15.26
CA LYS A 550 12.22 13.28 15.95
C LYS A 550 13.54 13.84 16.44
N LYS A 551 14.25 14.55 15.57
CA LYS A 551 15.54 15.18 15.89
C LYS A 551 15.41 16.20 17.02
N ASP A 552 14.42 17.08 16.95
CA ASP A 552 14.22 18.14 17.95
C ASP A 552 13.83 17.56 19.33
N ILE A 553 12.97 16.53 19.33
CA ILE A 553 12.57 15.81 20.55
C ILE A 553 13.79 15.09 21.14
N LEU A 554 14.52 14.28 20.38
CA LEU A 554 15.67 13.53 20.87
C LEU A 554 16.79 14.44 21.41
N SER A 555 16.99 15.60 20.78
CA SER A 555 18.05 16.56 21.13
C SER A 555 17.68 17.59 22.20
N THR A 556 16.48 17.52 22.79
CA THR A 556 16.04 18.46 23.85
C THR A 556 17.06 18.58 24.99
N GLY A 557 17.38 19.80 25.43
CA GLY A 557 18.33 20.09 26.51
C GLY A 557 17.94 19.50 27.87
N ASN A 558 18.76 19.68 28.90
CA ASN A 558 18.48 19.13 30.23
C ASN A 558 17.21 19.73 30.85
N THR A 559 16.50 18.97 31.68
CA THR A 559 15.21 19.39 32.25
C THR A 559 15.31 20.70 33.06
N GLU A 560 16.45 20.96 33.68
CA GLU A 560 16.70 22.20 34.42
C GLU A 560 16.70 23.46 33.52
N GLU A 561 17.01 23.33 32.23
CA GLU A 561 16.99 24.45 31.28
C GLU A 561 15.57 24.98 31.04
N TYR A 562 14.56 24.10 31.12
CA TYR A 562 13.16 24.43 30.85
C TYR A 562 12.31 24.58 32.13
N TYR A 563 12.67 23.86 33.19
CA TYR A 563 11.87 23.77 34.42
C TYR A 563 12.64 24.07 35.70
N GLY A 564 13.87 24.61 35.61
CA GLY A 564 14.69 24.93 36.78
C GLY A 564 14.03 25.90 37.77
N ASP A 565 13.20 26.82 37.27
CA ASP A 565 12.38 27.73 38.09
C ASP A 565 11.30 27.00 38.92
N LYS A 566 10.85 25.83 38.46
CA LYS A 566 9.89 24.97 39.18
C LYS A 566 10.57 23.99 40.13
N MET A 567 11.87 23.73 39.99
CA MET A 567 12.68 22.85 40.86
C MET A 567 13.04 23.51 42.21
N THR A 568 12.02 23.96 42.94
CA THR A 568 12.16 24.69 44.22
C THR A 568 12.36 23.79 45.44
N GLY A 569 12.19 22.48 45.27
CA GLY A 569 12.32 21.47 46.30
C GLY A 569 13.66 20.75 46.29
N ILE A 570 13.66 19.50 46.75
CA ILE A 570 14.86 18.67 46.77
C ILE A 570 15.16 18.15 45.36
N LYS A 571 16.43 18.21 44.93
CA LYS A 571 16.91 17.49 43.74
C LYS A 571 17.50 16.15 44.11
N TRP A 572 17.09 15.10 43.40
CA TRP A 572 17.63 13.75 43.46
C TRP A 572 18.26 13.41 42.11
N TYR A 573 19.48 12.86 42.16
CA TYR A 573 20.22 12.45 40.98
C TYR A 573 20.36 10.94 40.94
N VAL A 574 20.01 10.35 39.81
CA VAL A 574 20.11 8.91 39.53
C VAL A 574 21.07 8.71 38.35
N SER A 575 22.00 7.77 38.45
CA SER A 575 23.00 7.49 37.42
C SER A 575 23.29 6.00 37.38
N GLU A 576 22.92 5.32 36.30
CA GLU A 576 23.23 3.89 36.14
C GLU A 576 24.75 3.69 36.09
N LYS A 577 25.45 4.52 35.31
CA LYS A 577 26.87 4.36 35.01
C LYS A 577 27.78 4.76 36.17
N ASN A 578 27.50 5.90 36.79
CA ASN A 578 28.38 6.57 37.76
C ASN A 578 27.83 6.53 39.20
N GLY A 579 26.57 6.14 39.39
CA GLY A 579 25.91 6.14 40.70
C GLY A 579 26.23 4.92 41.58
N ASN A 580 25.87 5.03 42.85
CA ASN A 580 25.92 3.94 43.82
C ASN A 580 24.73 4.04 44.78
N ASP A 581 24.01 2.94 45.02
CA ASP A 581 22.84 2.93 45.92
C ASP A 581 23.20 3.16 47.40
N ALA A 582 24.49 3.21 47.76
CA ALA A 582 24.94 3.71 49.05
C ALA A 582 24.94 5.25 49.15
N ASN A 583 25.06 5.97 48.02
CA ASN A 583 25.17 7.43 47.98
C ASN A 583 23.89 8.13 48.48
N ASP A 584 23.99 9.42 48.78
CA ASP A 584 22.85 10.21 49.28
C ASP A 584 21.90 10.70 48.17
N GLY A 585 22.33 10.67 46.90
CA GLY A 585 21.56 11.08 45.74
C GLY A 585 21.41 12.59 45.56
N ARG A 586 22.18 13.43 46.26
CA ARG A 586 21.93 14.90 46.33
C ARG A 586 22.75 15.75 45.36
N SER A 587 23.67 15.14 44.62
CA SER A 587 24.44 15.77 43.56
C SER A 587 24.72 14.75 42.44
N PRO A 588 25.09 15.18 41.23
CA PRO A 588 25.57 14.28 40.18
C PRO A 588 26.68 13.34 40.66
N GLU A 589 27.65 13.84 41.44
CA GLU A 589 28.80 13.07 41.93
C GLU A 589 28.41 12.05 43.01
N THR A 590 27.28 12.29 43.69
CA THR A 590 26.72 11.39 44.72
C THR A 590 25.40 10.78 44.28
N ALA A 591 25.19 10.59 42.98
CA ALA A 591 23.96 10.01 42.44
C ALA A 591 23.72 8.58 42.95
N VAL A 592 22.44 8.23 43.13
CA VAL A 592 22.03 6.83 43.39
C VAL A 592 22.05 6.03 42.08
N LYS A 593 22.26 4.70 42.13
CA LYS A 593 22.43 3.92 40.90
C LYS A 593 21.11 3.49 40.28
N THR A 594 20.18 3.05 41.10
CA THR A 594 18.94 2.38 40.63
C THR A 594 17.68 3.06 41.14
N ILE A 595 16.55 2.83 40.45
CA ILE A 595 15.22 3.24 40.92
C ILE A 595 14.91 2.62 42.28
N ALA A 596 15.30 1.36 42.50
CA ALA A 596 15.13 0.69 43.80
C ALA A 596 15.94 1.39 44.92
N GLY A 597 17.18 1.78 44.63
CA GLY A 597 18.03 2.55 45.54
C GLY A 597 17.46 3.93 45.85
N LEU A 598 16.90 4.62 44.85
CA LEU A 598 16.17 5.87 45.03
C LEU A 598 14.98 5.68 45.97
N ASN A 599 14.11 4.70 45.68
CA ASN A 599 12.91 4.41 46.47
C ASN A 599 13.25 4.05 47.93
N ALA A 600 14.38 3.36 48.15
CA ALA A 600 14.85 3.05 49.49
C ALA A 600 15.26 4.30 50.30
N LYS A 601 15.58 5.43 49.65
CA LYS A 601 16.07 6.66 50.30
C LYS A 601 15.10 7.82 50.28
N ILE A 602 14.27 7.93 49.26
CA ILE A 602 13.36 9.05 49.11
C ILE A 602 12.36 9.04 50.27
N ARG A 603 12.26 10.17 50.98
CA ARG A 603 11.33 10.37 52.09
C ARG A 603 10.75 11.77 51.93
N PHE A 604 9.43 11.87 51.81
CA PHE A 604 8.65 13.11 51.82
C PHE A 604 9.32 14.31 51.11
N GLY A 605 9.26 14.37 49.78
CA GLY A 605 9.52 15.61 49.03
C GLY A 605 8.29 16.52 49.02
N GLY A 606 8.51 17.83 49.13
CA GLY A 606 7.49 18.86 48.92
C GLY A 606 7.37 19.24 47.43
N LYS A 607 6.45 20.15 47.11
CA LYS A 607 6.32 20.75 45.77
C LYS A 607 7.67 21.26 45.25
N GLY A 608 7.95 21.02 43.99
CA GLY A 608 9.20 21.37 43.32
C GLY A 608 10.33 20.36 43.53
N THR A 609 10.07 19.20 44.12
CA THR A 609 11.06 18.10 44.21
C THR A 609 11.35 17.59 42.79
N ALA A 610 12.64 17.47 42.43
CA ALA A 610 13.08 16.97 41.13
C ALA A 610 13.80 15.64 41.27
N ILE A 611 13.48 14.68 40.40
CA ILE A 611 14.20 13.42 40.21
C ILE A 611 14.78 13.44 38.81
N LEU A 612 16.11 13.50 38.73
CA LEU A 612 16.86 13.67 37.50
C LEU A 612 17.68 12.40 37.21
N PHE A 613 17.45 11.81 36.05
CA PHE A 613 18.15 10.63 35.55
C PHE A 613 19.28 11.04 34.61
N GLU A 614 20.46 10.44 34.77
CA GLU A 614 21.61 10.73 33.90
C GLU A 614 21.32 10.20 32.49
N ARG A 615 21.49 11.07 31.50
CA ARG A 615 21.47 10.76 30.07
C ARG A 615 22.42 9.59 29.75
N GLY A 616 22.00 8.73 28.81
CA GLY A 616 22.67 7.49 28.42
C GLY A 616 22.53 6.32 29.41
N GLY A 617 21.76 6.48 30.49
CA GLY A 617 21.48 5.41 31.46
C GLY A 617 20.25 4.58 31.12
N LEU A 618 20.29 3.28 31.46
CA LEU A 618 19.15 2.36 31.43
C LEU A 618 18.66 2.07 32.86
N TYR A 619 17.44 2.49 33.16
CA TYR A 619 16.85 2.40 34.50
C TYR A 619 15.67 1.42 34.49
N ARG A 620 15.79 0.33 35.23
CA ARG A 620 14.77 -0.73 35.31
C ARG A 620 13.90 -0.57 36.54
N GLY A 621 12.59 -0.45 36.36
CA GLY A 621 11.59 -0.38 37.42
C GLY A 621 10.44 0.58 37.13
N GLN A 622 9.40 0.52 37.98
CA GLN A 622 8.25 1.42 37.97
C GLN A 622 8.52 2.67 38.82
N ILE A 623 7.96 3.80 38.41
CA ILE A 623 7.97 5.07 39.14
C ILE A 623 6.53 5.40 39.58
N MET A 624 6.34 5.56 40.89
CA MET A 624 5.09 6.08 41.45
C MET A 624 5.11 7.61 41.43
N MET A 625 4.19 8.22 40.68
CA MET A 625 4.03 9.66 40.58
C MET A 625 3.62 10.28 41.92
N SER A 626 4.37 11.30 42.34
CA SER A 626 4.13 12.04 43.58
C SER A 626 3.73 13.49 43.26
N SER A 627 2.72 14.01 43.96
CA SER A 627 2.23 15.37 43.69
C SER A 627 3.31 16.43 43.89
N GLY A 628 3.43 17.36 42.93
CA GLY A 628 4.37 18.46 42.93
C GLY A 628 5.79 18.10 42.46
N TYR A 629 5.99 16.91 41.89
CA TYR A 629 7.31 16.42 41.49
C TYR A 629 7.59 16.67 40.01
N ILE A 630 8.88 16.82 39.71
CA ILE A 630 9.43 16.92 38.36
C ILE A 630 10.31 15.69 38.16
N TYR A 631 10.04 14.92 37.13
CA TYR A 631 10.84 13.78 36.70
C TYR A 631 11.49 14.16 35.37
N GLY A 632 12.81 14.06 35.28
CA GLY A 632 13.47 14.34 34.00
C GLY A 632 14.93 13.95 33.95
N ALA A 633 15.71 14.63 33.11
CA ALA A 633 17.06 14.23 32.75
C ALA A 633 18.13 15.29 33.05
N TYR A 634 19.35 14.82 33.27
CA TYR A 634 20.57 15.64 33.36
C TYR A 634 21.76 14.97 32.66
N GLY A 635 22.81 15.73 32.35
CA GLY A 635 24.05 15.20 31.78
C GLY A 635 24.12 15.34 30.26
N GLU A 636 24.87 14.44 29.61
CA GLU A 636 25.16 14.44 28.17
C GLU A 636 24.85 13.07 27.54
N GLY A 637 24.65 13.02 26.22
CA GLY A 637 24.35 11.79 25.48
C GLY A 637 22.85 11.57 25.28
N GLU A 638 22.43 10.35 24.95
CA GLU A 638 21.03 9.98 24.68
C GLU A 638 20.10 10.19 25.88
N LYS A 639 18.79 10.27 25.64
CA LYS A 639 17.82 10.39 26.75
C LYS A 639 17.93 9.17 27.68
N PRO A 640 17.71 9.34 28.99
CA PRO A 640 17.66 8.20 29.91
C PRO A 640 16.49 7.28 29.53
N ILE A 641 16.76 5.97 29.42
CA ILE A 641 15.72 4.97 29.16
C ILE A 641 15.18 4.46 30.49
N ILE A 642 13.86 4.50 30.66
CA ILE A 642 13.16 3.86 31.77
C ILE A 642 12.32 2.72 31.20
N THR A 643 12.42 1.55 31.82
CA THR A 643 11.73 0.33 31.38
C THR A 643 11.29 -0.53 32.56
N THR A 644 10.19 -1.26 32.41
CA THR A 644 9.76 -2.29 33.38
C THR A 644 10.34 -3.67 33.06
N ALA A 645 10.97 -3.85 31.90
CA ALA A 645 11.73 -5.05 31.60
C ALA A 645 12.79 -5.28 32.69
N LYS A 646 12.77 -6.48 33.27
CA LYS A 646 13.54 -6.77 34.50
C LYS A 646 15.03 -6.98 34.23
N LYS A 647 15.38 -7.45 33.04
CA LYS A 647 16.73 -7.74 32.57
C LYS A 647 16.71 -8.00 31.07
N ASN A 648 17.90 -8.05 30.47
CA ASN A 648 18.09 -8.70 29.17
C ASN A 648 18.02 -10.23 29.37
N TYR A 649 17.12 -10.90 28.65
CA TYR A 649 16.87 -12.34 28.72
C TYR A 649 17.66 -13.16 27.68
N ALA A 650 18.63 -12.56 27.00
CA ALA A 650 19.53 -13.21 26.05
C ALA A 650 20.63 -14.09 26.71
N ASP A 651 20.33 -14.73 27.84
CA ASP A 651 21.22 -15.73 28.46
C ASP A 651 20.68 -17.13 28.14
N PRO A 652 21.44 -17.98 27.44
CA PRO A 652 21.02 -19.35 27.11
C PRO A 652 20.53 -20.16 28.32
N ALA A 653 21.10 -19.91 29.51
CA ALA A 653 20.73 -20.61 30.74
C ALA A 653 19.31 -20.26 31.24
N LEU A 654 18.72 -19.18 30.73
CA LEU A 654 17.34 -18.81 31.05
C LEU A 654 16.31 -19.61 30.25
N TRP A 655 16.72 -20.35 29.23
CA TRP A 655 15.83 -21.04 28.30
C TRP A 655 16.05 -22.55 28.33
N GLU A 656 15.03 -23.28 28.78
CA GLU A 656 14.99 -24.74 28.78
C GLU A 656 14.13 -25.21 27.61
N GLU A 657 14.70 -26.00 26.70
CA GLU A 657 13.90 -26.61 25.63
C GLU A 657 12.91 -27.62 26.24
N THR A 658 11.65 -27.56 25.78
CA THR A 658 10.59 -28.47 26.21
C THR A 658 10.69 -29.82 25.49
N ASP A 659 9.74 -30.71 25.74
CA ASP A 659 9.57 -31.95 24.97
C ASP A 659 9.05 -31.72 23.54
N VAL A 660 8.60 -30.50 23.23
CA VAL A 660 8.25 -30.08 21.87
C VAL A 660 9.47 -29.37 21.25
N PRO A 661 10.05 -29.90 20.15
CA PRO A 661 11.23 -29.33 19.53
C PRO A 661 11.05 -27.85 19.18
N ASN A 662 12.08 -27.04 19.41
CA ASN A 662 12.10 -25.58 19.19
C ASN A 662 11.19 -24.76 20.10
N VAL A 663 10.48 -25.37 21.06
CA VAL A 663 9.69 -24.63 22.05
C VAL A 663 10.48 -24.56 23.34
N TYR A 664 10.77 -23.35 23.78
CA TYR A 664 11.57 -23.06 24.95
C TYR A 664 10.71 -22.47 26.06
N LYS A 665 10.94 -22.95 27.26
CA LYS A 665 10.36 -22.45 28.49
C LYS A 665 11.37 -21.56 29.18
N LEU A 666 10.92 -20.39 29.63
CA LEU A 666 11.73 -19.54 30.50
C LEU A 666 11.84 -20.18 31.89
N THR A 667 13.05 -20.30 32.41
CA THR A 667 13.33 -20.91 33.73
C THR A 667 12.93 -20.00 34.89
N GLU A 668 12.80 -18.69 34.64
CA GLU A 668 12.33 -17.70 35.60
C GLU A 668 10.81 -17.46 35.52
N SER A 669 10.23 -17.07 36.65
CA SER A 669 8.81 -16.76 36.74
C SER A 669 8.49 -15.37 36.19
N THR A 670 7.55 -15.30 35.25
CA THR A 670 7.06 -14.06 34.62
C THR A 670 5.55 -14.02 34.62
N TYR A 671 4.93 -12.84 34.75
CA TYR A 671 3.47 -12.75 34.75
C TYR A 671 3.01 -11.70 33.74
N ASN A 672 2.08 -12.10 32.88
CA ASN A 672 1.38 -11.25 31.91
C ASN A 672 2.32 -10.46 30.99
N ILE A 673 3.20 -11.19 30.28
CA ILE A 673 4.09 -10.62 29.28
C ILE A 673 3.28 -10.21 28.05
N GLY A 674 3.36 -8.92 27.72
CA GLY A 674 2.64 -8.32 26.60
C GLY A 674 3.46 -8.23 25.32
N ILE A 675 4.75 -7.96 25.49
CA ILE A 675 5.70 -7.70 24.41
C ILE A 675 7.04 -8.39 24.69
N ILE A 676 7.65 -8.91 23.63
CA ILE A 676 9.04 -9.37 23.61
C ILE A 676 9.72 -8.71 22.42
N CYS A 677 10.86 -8.04 22.65
CA CYS A 677 11.66 -7.39 21.62
C CYS A 677 13.01 -8.09 21.50
N PHE A 678 13.42 -8.44 20.28
CA PHE A 678 14.63 -9.21 19.99
C PHE A 678 15.64 -8.36 19.21
N ASP A 679 16.86 -8.24 19.71
CA ASP A 679 17.95 -7.46 19.09
C ASP A 679 17.65 -5.99 18.84
N HIS A 680 16.70 -5.42 19.59
CA HIS A 680 16.46 -3.98 19.55
C HIS A 680 17.63 -3.27 20.23
N GLY A 681 18.40 -2.50 19.47
CA GLY A 681 19.34 -1.56 20.05
C GLY A 681 18.59 -0.60 20.96
N LEU A 682 18.99 -0.49 22.23
CA LEU A 682 18.26 0.32 23.23
C LEU A 682 18.05 1.78 22.77
N TYR A 683 19.06 2.31 22.08
CA TYR A 683 19.11 3.66 21.50
C TYR A 683 19.02 3.67 19.97
N ASP A 684 18.55 2.57 19.36
CA ASP A 684 18.22 2.55 17.94
C ASP A 684 16.77 3.01 17.76
N HIS A 685 16.57 3.89 16.79
CA HIS A 685 15.34 4.66 16.58
C HIS A 685 14.74 4.42 15.17
N GLY A 686 15.41 3.68 14.28
CA GLY A 686 15.12 3.71 12.85
C GLY A 686 14.38 2.51 12.24
N ASN A 687 14.27 1.37 12.94
CA ASN A 687 13.67 0.18 12.34
C ASN A 687 12.27 -0.12 12.91
N TYR A 688 11.24 0.23 12.15
CA TYR A 688 9.84 -0.08 12.49
C TYR A 688 9.51 -1.57 12.31
N ASP A 689 10.27 -2.31 11.48
CA ASP A 689 10.08 -3.74 11.22
C ASP A 689 11.02 -4.61 12.07
N ALA A 690 11.44 -4.11 13.22
CA ALA A 690 12.32 -4.84 14.13
C ALA A 690 11.66 -6.12 14.68
N LEU A 691 12.47 -7.07 15.15
CA LEU A 691 11.98 -8.39 15.54
C LEU A 691 11.25 -8.35 16.89
N TYR A 692 9.96 -8.68 16.87
CA TYR A 692 9.12 -8.79 18.05
C TYR A 692 8.45 -10.17 18.16
N GLY A 693 8.03 -10.51 19.37
CA GLY A 693 7.26 -11.72 19.64
C GLY A 693 5.81 -11.61 19.17
N LYS A 694 5.25 -12.73 18.71
CA LYS A 694 3.84 -12.86 18.33
C LYS A 694 3.05 -13.44 19.50
N ASN A 695 2.35 -12.58 20.24
CA ASN A 695 1.66 -12.98 21.47
C ASN A 695 0.42 -13.86 21.16
N ARG A 696 0.30 -14.98 21.86
CA ARG A 696 -0.86 -15.87 21.87
C ARG A 696 -1.51 -15.83 23.26
N ILE A 697 -2.84 -15.75 23.31
CA ILE A 697 -3.60 -15.57 24.55
C ILE A 697 -4.07 -16.94 25.07
N TYR A 698 -3.52 -17.34 26.22
CA TYR A 698 -3.92 -18.57 26.90
C TYR A 698 -5.41 -18.58 27.23
N GLY A 699 -6.09 -19.68 26.88
CA GLY A 699 -7.53 -19.84 27.07
C GLY A 699 -8.39 -19.13 26.02
N SER A 700 -7.77 -18.48 25.03
CA SER A 700 -8.45 -17.84 23.90
C SER A 700 -8.04 -18.48 22.57
N ASN A 701 -6.81 -18.21 22.12
CA ASN A 701 -6.29 -18.70 20.83
C ASN A 701 -5.14 -19.70 21.01
N ILE A 702 -4.80 -20.08 22.24
CA ILE A 702 -3.87 -21.14 22.58
C ILE A 702 -4.25 -21.79 23.92
N SER A 703 -4.00 -23.09 24.08
CA SER A 703 -4.29 -23.85 25.31
C SER A 703 -3.06 -24.54 25.93
N SER A 704 -1.97 -24.64 25.18
CA SER A 704 -0.75 -25.37 25.58
C SER A 704 0.40 -25.02 24.63
N TYR A 705 1.64 -25.28 25.05
CA TYR A 705 2.83 -24.84 24.32
C TYR A 705 3.17 -25.65 23.07
N ASP A 706 2.60 -26.84 22.93
CA ASP A 706 2.66 -27.65 21.71
C ASP A 706 1.90 -27.02 20.53
N ALA A 707 1.02 -26.05 20.80
CA ALA A 707 0.27 -25.30 19.79
C ALA A 707 0.98 -24.01 19.31
N LEU A 708 2.23 -23.77 19.71
CA LEU A 708 3.08 -22.74 19.10
C LEU A 708 3.61 -23.23 17.75
N LEU A 709 3.18 -22.60 16.66
CA LEU A 709 3.39 -23.07 15.29
C LEU A 709 4.40 -22.24 14.52
N GLU A 710 4.43 -20.92 14.75
CA GLU A 710 5.32 -20.04 14.01
C GLU A 710 6.52 -19.62 14.87
N ASP A 711 7.64 -19.35 14.21
CA ASP A 711 8.80 -18.76 14.85
C ASP A 711 8.44 -17.45 15.56
N LEU A 712 8.94 -17.29 16.79
CA LEU A 712 8.70 -16.17 17.70
C LEU A 712 7.28 -16.04 18.25
N GLU A 713 6.41 -17.03 18.07
CA GLU A 713 5.19 -17.10 18.86
C GLU A 713 5.49 -17.38 20.32
N PHE A 714 4.78 -16.67 21.20
CA PHE A 714 4.89 -16.88 22.63
C PHE A 714 3.53 -16.77 23.31
N PHE A 715 3.42 -17.35 24.49
CA PHE A 715 2.35 -17.02 25.43
C PHE A 715 2.86 -17.15 26.85
N SER A 716 2.19 -16.45 27.75
CA SER A 716 2.40 -16.61 29.19
C SER A 716 1.13 -17.14 29.86
N CYS A 717 1.28 -18.08 30.79
CA CYS A 717 0.20 -18.59 31.63
C CYS A 717 0.76 -19.08 32.97
N ASP A 718 -0.01 -18.97 34.07
CA ASP A 718 0.38 -19.49 35.39
C ASP A 718 1.81 -19.15 35.84
N ARG A 719 2.25 -17.93 35.48
CA ARG A 719 3.58 -17.39 35.76
C ARG A 719 4.76 -18.03 35.00
N VAL A 720 4.47 -18.70 33.90
CA VAL A 720 5.42 -19.35 32.99
C VAL A 720 5.31 -18.70 31.61
N LEU A 721 6.43 -18.57 30.92
CA LEU A 721 6.52 -18.12 29.53
C LEU A 721 7.02 -19.27 28.65
N TYR A 722 6.35 -19.50 27.53
CA TYR A 722 6.80 -20.39 26.46
C TYR A 722 6.99 -19.57 25.18
N LEU A 723 8.07 -19.83 24.46
CA LEU A 723 8.45 -19.17 23.21
C LEU A 723 8.90 -20.22 22.20
N ARG A 724 8.38 -20.17 20.97
CA ARG A 724 8.92 -20.94 19.86
C ARG A 724 10.10 -20.19 19.23
N SER A 725 11.22 -20.87 19.06
CA SER A 725 12.40 -20.36 18.36
C SER A 725 12.98 -21.45 17.46
N ASP A 726 12.68 -21.35 16.17
CA ASP A 726 13.01 -22.39 15.18
C ASP A 726 14.50 -22.43 14.82
N LYS A 727 15.27 -21.41 15.23
CA LYS A 727 16.71 -21.29 14.97
C LYS A 727 17.57 -21.55 16.22
N GLY A 728 17.07 -22.38 17.14
CA GLY A 728 17.79 -22.78 18.36
C GLY A 728 17.44 -21.95 19.59
N ASN A 729 18.23 -22.11 20.66
CA ASN A 729 17.98 -21.48 21.95
C ASN A 729 17.87 -19.95 21.81
N PRO A 730 16.77 -19.32 22.30
CA PRO A 730 16.59 -17.87 22.17
C PRO A 730 17.76 -17.06 22.73
N GLY A 731 18.35 -17.48 23.85
CA GLY A 731 19.49 -16.81 24.47
C GLY A 731 20.80 -16.97 23.71
N GLU A 732 20.92 -17.95 22.80
CA GLU A 732 22.07 -18.06 21.88
C GLU A 732 21.80 -17.29 20.57
N ARG A 733 20.54 -17.28 20.15
CA ARG A 733 20.10 -16.73 18.87
C ARG A 733 20.13 -15.20 18.84
N PHE A 734 19.73 -14.56 19.93
CA PHE A 734 19.58 -13.11 20.01
C PHE A 734 20.63 -12.50 20.95
N LYS A 735 21.13 -11.32 20.59
CA LYS A 735 22.02 -10.47 21.40
C LYS A 735 21.28 -9.81 22.56
N SER A 736 20.00 -9.50 22.37
CA SER A 736 19.16 -8.96 23.43
C SER A 736 17.73 -9.43 23.34
N ILE A 737 17.12 -9.72 24.50
CA ILE A 737 15.70 -10.04 24.63
C ILE A 737 15.13 -9.19 25.76
N GLU A 738 14.32 -8.18 25.42
CA GLU A 738 13.62 -7.34 26.39
C GLU A 738 12.15 -7.78 26.47
N MET A 739 11.62 -7.91 27.69
CA MET A 739 10.25 -8.39 27.92
C MET A 739 9.49 -7.41 28.80
N GLY A 740 8.35 -6.93 28.31
CA GLY A 740 7.46 -6.06 29.05
C GLY A 740 6.33 -6.83 29.71
N ASP A 741 6.17 -6.68 31.03
CA ASP A 741 5.04 -7.22 31.80
C ASP A 741 3.94 -6.17 32.02
N ARG A 742 2.84 -6.56 32.67
CA ARG A 742 1.72 -5.67 32.97
C ARG A 742 2.04 -4.70 34.12
N THR A 743 2.95 -3.76 33.86
CA THR A 743 3.38 -2.73 34.82
C THR A 743 3.60 -1.41 34.11
N ASP A 744 2.90 -0.35 34.49
CA ASP A 744 3.12 0.98 33.90
C ASP A 744 4.50 1.52 34.29
N ILE A 745 5.15 2.28 33.41
CA ILE A 745 6.45 2.89 33.74
C ILE A 745 6.25 4.01 34.77
N PHE A 746 5.32 4.93 34.51
CA PHE A 746 4.83 5.90 35.48
C PHE A 746 3.37 5.60 35.85
N ASP A 747 3.11 5.46 37.14
CA ASP A 747 1.78 5.13 37.69
C ASP A 747 1.41 6.07 38.85
N GLY A 748 0.11 6.31 39.05
CA GLY A 748 -0.45 7.00 40.20
C GLY A 748 -1.14 8.35 39.90
N ASN A 749 -1.83 8.88 40.90
CA ASN A 749 -2.74 10.05 40.76
C ASN A 749 -2.11 11.35 41.27
N GLY A 750 -0.89 11.67 40.82
CA GLY A 750 -0.17 12.86 41.27
C GLY A 750 -0.75 14.17 40.68
N ASN A 751 -0.83 15.22 41.49
CA ASN A 751 -1.19 16.58 41.02
C ASN A 751 0.08 17.45 40.87
N ASP A 752 0.08 18.42 39.97
CA ASP A 752 1.22 19.30 39.68
C ASP A 752 2.49 18.49 39.33
N VAL A 753 2.37 17.52 38.43
CA VAL A 753 3.46 16.62 38.03
C VAL A 753 3.99 17.00 36.65
N ILE A 754 5.31 16.99 36.50
CA ILE A 754 5.99 17.17 35.21
C ILE A 754 6.85 15.95 34.95
N ILE A 755 6.67 15.31 33.81
CA ILE A 755 7.53 14.26 33.26
C ILE A 755 8.13 14.82 31.98
N ASP A 756 9.46 14.96 31.95
CA ASP A 756 10.19 15.63 30.90
C ASP A 756 11.39 14.82 30.44
N ASN A 757 11.68 14.79 29.13
CA ASN A 757 12.98 14.37 28.60
C ASN A 757 13.42 12.93 28.94
N ILE A 758 12.47 11.99 28.89
CA ILE A 758 12.70 10.56 29.21
C ILE A 758 12.31 9.68 28.01
N SER A 759 13.07 8.62 27.77
CA SER A 759 12.69 7.54 26.85
C SER A 759 12.02 6.40 27.63
N MET A 760 10.82 6.00 27.26
CA MET A 760 10.03 4.96 27.91
C MET A 760 9.87 3.77 26.97
N LYS A 761 10.45 2.62 27.35
CA LYS A 761 10.50 1.44 26.46
C LYS A 761 10.18 0.13 27.17
N TYR A 762 9.70 -0.85 26.41
CA TYR A 762 9.56 -2.26 26.81
C TYR A 762 8.74 -2.48 28.08
N THR A 763 7.55 -1.90 28.14
CA THR A 763 6.50 -2.34 29.07
C THR A 763 5.39 -3.06 28.32
N GLY A 764 4.74 -4.03 28.96
CA GLY A 764 3.52 -4.64 28.44
C GLY A 764 2.25 -3.82 28.74
N ALA A 765 2.38 -2.71 29.48
CA ALA A 765 1.28 -1.82 29.89
C ALA A 765 1.49 -0.37 29.38
N HIS A 766 1.15 0.65 30.19
CA HIS A 766 1.28 2.05 29.78
C HIS A 766 2.69 2.63 30.00
N GLY A 767 3.08 3.60 29.16
CA GLY A 767 4.21 4.47 29.49
C GLY A 767 3.88 5.35 30.71
N VAL A 768 2.80 6.11 30.62
CA VAL A 768 2.24 6.90 31.73
C VAL A 768 0.76 6.55 31.90
N GLY A 769 0.39 6.02 33.07
CA GLY A 769 -0.99 5.80 33.48
C GLY A 769 -1.37 6.69 34.66
N SER A 770 -2.51 7.38 34.56
CA SER A 770 -3.04 8.22 35.65
C SER A 770 -4.55 8.04 35.79
N GLY A 771 -5.04 7.90 37.02
CA GLY A 771 -6.44 8.19 37.34
C GLY A 771 -6.69 9.70 37.43
N SER A 772 -7.51 10.14 38.40
CA SER A 772 -7.83 11.56 38.51
C SER A 772 -6.62 12.42 38.91
N CYS A 773 -6.35 13.49 38.16
CA CYS A 773 -5.21 14.37 38.40
C CYS A 773 -5.50 15.85 38.07
N LYS A 774 -4.55 16.72 38.44
CA LYS A 774 -4.55 18.15 38.09
C LYS A 774 -3.14 18.55 37.68
N ASN A 775 -3.02 19.32 36.62
CA ASN A 775 -1.74 19.81 36.10
C ASN A 775 -0.69 18.70 35.92
N LEU A 776 -1.02 17.66 35.14
CA LEU A 776 -0.05 16.66 34.70
C LEU A 776 0.51 17.08 33.35
N THR A 777 1.83 17.23 33.26
CA THR A 777 2.56 17.53 32.02
C THR A 777 3.45 16.36 31.65
N VAL A 778 3.32 15.85 30.43
CA VAL A 778 4.22 14.84 29.84
C VAL A 778 4.81 15.44 28.57
N THR A 779 6.12 15.69 28.56
CA THR A 779 6.73 16.45 27.47
C THR A 779 8.14 16.04 27.11
N ASN A 780 8.54 16.30 25.87
CA ASN A 780 9.89 16.01 25.36
C ASN A 780 10.28 14.54 25.55
N CYS A 781 9.33 13.62 25.61
CA CYS A 781 9.60 12.19 25.86
C CYS A 781 9.55 11.38 24.56
N GLU A 782 10.25 10.24 24.58
CA GLU A 782 10.14 9.20 23.57
C GLU A 782 9.40 8.01 24.17
N PHE A 783 8.46 7.43 23.44
CA PHE A 783 7.75 6.21 23.82
C PHE A 783 7.87 5.19 22.71
N SER A 784 8.36 3.98 23.02
CA SER A 784 8.36 2.91 22.02
C SER A 784 8.31 1.50 22.55
N TRP A 785 7.74 0.62 21.73
CA TRP A 785 7.63 -0.82 22.02
C TRP A 785 6.89 -1.07 23.34
N LEU A 786 5.67 -0.55 23.42
CA LEU A 786 4.84 -0.59 24.62
C LEU A 786 3.55 -1.39 24.39
N GLY A 787 3.06 -2.06 25.43
CA GLY A 787 1.74 -2.67 25.51
C GLY A 787 1.67 -4.16 25.16
N GLY A 788 0.45 -4.65 24.99
CA GLY A 788 0.14 -6.03 24.61
C GLY A 788 -0.16 -6.97 25.78
N SER A 789 -0.05 -6.53 27.04
CA SER A 789 -0.46 -7.36 28.19
C SER A 789 -1.98 -7.43 28.29
N LEU A 790 -2.50 -8.48 28.93
CA LEU A 790 -3.92 -8.63 29.21
C LEU A 790 -4.38 -7.65 30.31
N LEU A 791 -5.49 -6.95 30.08
CA LEU A 791 -6.08 -6.01 31.04
C LEU A 791 -6.59 -6.68 32.33
N GLY A 792 -6.67 -8.02 32.36
CA GLY A 792 -7.15 -8.82 33.50
C GLY A 792 -6.32 -10.08 33.71
N ASN A 793 -6.86 -11.07 34.44
CA ASN A 793 -6.16 -12.34 34.62
C ASN A 793 -6.35 -13.26 33.40
N TYR A 794 -5.46 -14.24 33.28
CA TYR A 794 -5.60 -15.30 32.27
C TYR A 794 -6.95 -16.02 32.38
N GLY A 795 -7.61 -16.25 31.26
CA GLY A 795 -8.92 -16.90 31.19
C GLY A 795 -10.12 -16.03 31.63
N GLU A 796 -9.89 -14.86 32.23
CA GLU A 796 -10.96 -13.92 32.59
C GLU A 796 -11.21 -12.89 31.48
N THR A 797 -10.17 -12.52 30.73
CA THR A 797 -10.28 -11.58 29.61
C THR A 797 -9.34 -11.92 28.48
N THR A 798 -9.71 -11.49 27.28
CA THR A 798 -8.86 -11.51 26.08
C THR A 798 -8.45 -10.09 25.66
N THR A 799 -8.90 -9.06 26.38
CA THR A 799 -8.57 -7.68 26.09
C THR A 799 -7.12 -7.41 26.46
N GLN A 800 -6.33 -7.05 25.46
CA GLN A 800 -4.98 -6.53 25.64
C GLN A 800 -4.99 -5.01 25.57
N TYR A 801 -4.01 -4.36 26.19
CA TYR A 801 -3.95 -2.90 26.28
C TYR A 801 -2.49 -2.41 26.31
N GLY A 802 -2.32 -1.09 26.31
CA GLY A 802 -1.04 -0.44 26.56
C GLY A 802 -0.88 0.80 25.70
N ASN A 803 -0.94 1.95 26.37
CA ASN A 803 -0.92 3.28 25.75
C ASN A 803 0.41 3.97 26.04
N ALA A 804 0.84 4.92 25.20
CA ALA A 804 2.00 5.73 25.59
C ALA A 804 1.64 6.61 26.80
N VAL A 805 0.49 7.31 26.72
CA VAL A 805 -0.01 8.18 27.79
C VAL A 805 -1.53 8.02 27.93
N GLU A 806 -1.99 7.63 29.11
CA GLU A 806 -3.41 7.42 29.41
C GLU A 806 -3.84 8.18 30.67
N ILE A 807 -5.06 8.73 30.61
CA ILE A 807 -5.82 9.12 31.79
C ILE A 807 -7.18 8.41 31.85
N TYR A 808 -7.50 7.86 33.03
CA TYR A 808 -8.73 7.12 33.31
C TYR A 808 -9.54 7.70 34.49
N GLY A 809 -9.59 9.04 34.61
CA GLY A 809 -10.28 9.74 35.69
C GLY A 809 -10.58 11.21 35.39
N ASP A 810 -10.99 11.96 36.42
CA ASP A 810 -11.21 13.40 36.32
C ASP A 810 -9.89 14.14 36.06
N CYS A 811 -9.90 15.16 35.21
CA CYS A 811 -8.71 15.97 34.96
C CYS A 811 -9.00 17.46 34.95
N ASN A 812 -8.03 18.25 35.41
CA ASN A 812 -8.01 19.69 35.24
C ASN A 812 -6.58 20.17 35.01
N GLY A 813 -6.21 20.37 33.75
CA GLY A 813 -4.83 20.60 33.32
C GLY A 813 -4.14 19.28 32.98
N TYR A 814 -4.31 18.80 31.75
CA TYR A 814 -3.64 17.61 31.23
C TYR A 814 -2.92 17.94 29.92
N TYR A 815 -1.59 17.95 29.97
CA TYR A 815 -0.75 18.53 28.93
C TYR A 815 0.21 17.46 28.39
N VAL A 816 0.03 17.04 27.14
CA VAL A 816 0.91 16.08 26.47
C VAL A 816 1.54 16.78 25.28
N LYS A 817 2.83 17.12 25.37
CA LYS A 817 3.46 18.06 24.43
C LYS A 817 4.82 17.63 23.92
N ASN A 818 5.09 17.80 22.63
CA ASN A 818 6.42 17.58 22.05
C ASN A 818 6.99 16.17 22.36
N ASN A 819 6.16 15.14 22.24
CA ASN A 819 6.59 13.75 22.45
C ASN A 819 6.64 12.98 21.13
N TRP A 820 7.54 12.01 21.04
CA TRP A 820 7.58 11.04 19.95
C TRP A 820 7.08 9.68 20.46
N MET A 821 6.00 9.18 19.89
CA MET A 821 5.32 7.97 20.31
C MET A 821 5.22 7.02 19.12
N TYR A 822 5.88 5.87 19.18
CA TYR A 822 5.87 4.93 18.07
C TYR A 822 5.90 3.47 18.48
N GLN A 823 5.37 2.57 17.65
CA GLN A 823 5.28 1.14 17.98
C GLN A 823 4.54 0.90 19.31
N ILE A 824 3.40 1.57 19.46
CA ILE A 824 2.52 1.45 20.62
C ILE A 824 1.46 0.41 20.30
N TYR A 825 1.24 -0.54 21.21
CA TYR A 825 0.26 -1.59 21.03
C TYR A 825 -1.09 -0.95 20.71
N ASP A 826 -1.63 -0.17 21.65
CA ASP A 826 -2.99 0.39 21.58
C ASP A 826 -2.98 1.86 21.12
N THR A 827 -3.03 2.83 22.03
CA THR A 827 -3.17 4.25 21.69
C THR A 827 -1.92 5.05 22.08
N ALA A 828 -1.50 6.02 21.25
CA ALA A 828 -0.50 6.99 21.69
C ALA A 828 -1.03 7.82 22.89
N ILE A 829 -2.10 8.60 22.70
CA ILE A 829 -2.72 9.37 23.78
C ILE A 829 -4.19 9.00 23.95
N THR A 830 -4.61 8.64 25.16
CA THR A 830 -6.03 8.32 25.42
C THR A 830 -6.60 9.01 26.66
N HIS A 831 -7.89 9.37 26.56
CA HIS A 831 -8.77 9.63 27.70
C HIS A 831 -9.86 8.56 27.73
N GLN A 832 -10.00 7.87 28.86
CA GLN A 832 -11.04 6.86 29.02
C GLN A 832 -11.83 7.04 30.32
N GLY A 833 -13.16 6.92 30.29
CA GLY A 833 -13.90 6.72 31.52
C GLY A 833 -15.39 7.00 31.52
N ILE A 834 -15.98 6.84 32.71
CA ILE A 834 -17.43 6.89 32.91
C ILE A 834 -17.76 8.00 33.91
N ASN A 835 -18.63 8.93 33.53
CA ASN A 835 -19.13 10.05 34.36
C ASN A 835 -18.06 11.07 34.83
N TYR A 836 -16.88 11.12 34.24
CA TYR A 836 -15.78 12.02 34.65
C TYR A 836 -15.92 13.45 34.12
N GLN A 837 -15.30 14.38 34.85
CA GLN A 837 -15.14 15.80 34.48
C GLN A 837 -13.70 16.05 34.01
N MET A 838 -13.54 16.48 32.76
CA MET A 838 -12.25 16.62 32.09
C MET A 838 -12.12 18.04 31.53
N HIS A 839 -11.15 18.81 32.03
CA HIS A 839 -11.01 20.23 31.72
C HIS A 839 -9.57 20.63 31.43
N HIS A 840 -9.36 21.61 30.54
CA HIS A 840 -8.04 22.16 30.18
C HIS A 840 -7.08 21.08 29.71
N ILE A 841 -7.32 20.56 28.51
CA ILE A 841 -6.58 19.47 27.89
C ILE A 841 -5.82 20.03 26.70
N GLU A 842 -4.51 19.81 26.63
CA GLU A 842 -3.68 20.25 25.50
C GLU A 842 -2.80 19.13 24.98
N TYR A 843 -2.98 18.80 23.69
CA TYR A 843 -2.11 17.90 22.93
C TYR A 843 -1.41 18.69 21.84
N GLU A 844 -0.12 18.92 21.99
CA GLU A 844 0.60 19.84 21.12
C GLU A 844 1.92 19.29 20.63
N GLU A 845 2.20 19.44 19.35
CA GLU A 845 3.53 19.15 18.79
C GLU A 845 3.99 17.70 18.98
N ASN A 846 3.06 16.74 19.14
CA ASN A 846 3.39 15.33 19.29
C ASN A 846 3.49 14.64 17.92
N LEU A 847 4.48 13.76 17.78
CA LEU A 847 4.63 12.84 16.65
C LEU A 847 4.19 11.44 17.08
N MET A 848 3.16 10.90 16.43
CA MET A 848 2.56 9.60 16.72
C MET A 848 2.61 8.74 15.46
N GLU A 849 3.38 7.66 15.49
CA GLU A 849 3.63 6.84 14.30
C GLU A 849 3.51 5.35 14.60
N TYR A 850 2.91 4.55 13.71
CA TYR A 850 2.84 3.09 13.92
C TYR A 850 2.17 2.70 15.25
N CYS A 851 1.15 3.48 15.65
CA CYS A 851 0.26 3.13 16.75
C CYS A 851 -0.97 2.41 16.19
N HIS A 852 -1.66 1.61 17.01
CA HIS A 852 -2.99 1.15 16.61
C HIS A 852 -3.94 2.34 16.53
N TRP A 853 -3.98 3.17 17.58
CA TRP A 853 -4.72 4.43 17.60
C TRP A 853 -3.76 5.60 17.88
N GLY A 854 -3.99 6.76 17.26
CA GLY A 854 -3.19 7.95 17.55
C GLY A 854 -3.69 8.65 18.80
N ILE A 855 -4.83 9.33 18.68
CA ILE A 855 -5.56 9.94 19.79
C ILE A 855 -6.91 9.23 19.95
N GLU A 856 -7.22 8.87 21.19
CA GLU A 856 -8.51 8.32 21.57
C GLU A 856 -9.17 9.15 22.67
N CYS A 857 -10.46 9.39 22.51
CA CYS A 857 -11.34 9.83 23.58
C CYS A 857 -12.54 8.89 23.67
N TRP A 858 -12.67 8.25 24.84
CA TRP A 858 -13.78 7.37 25.19
C TRP A 858 -14.40 7.82 26.52
N THR A 859 -15.55 8.48 26.46
CA THR A 859 -16.30 8.93 27.65
C THR A 859 -17.76 8.51 27.58
N ARG A 860 -18.30 7.98 28.69
CA ARG A 860 -19.70 7.52 28.79
C ARG A 860 -20.47 8.12 29.96
N ALA A 861 -21.77 8.27 29.77
CA ALA A 861 -22.73 8.76 30.76
C ALA A 861 -23.58 7.61 31.31
N GLU A 862 -23.09 6.91 32.35
CA GLU A 862 -23.87 5.87 33.04
C GLU A 862 -24.56 6.46 34.28
N GLY A 863 -25.67 7.18 34.03
CA GLY A 863 -26.47 7.82 35.09
C GLY A 863 -25.87 9.10 35.69
N GLY A 864 -24.71 9.54 35.19
CA GLY A 864 -24.09 10.82 35.50
C GLY A 864 -24.06 11.78 34.31
N SER A 865 -23.32 12.88 34.46
CA SER A 865 -23.19 13.94 33.45
C SER A 865 -21.70 14.20 33.17
N PRO A 866 -21.01 13.34 32.40
CA PRO A 866 -19.63 13.61 32.01
C PRO A 866 -19.54 14.93 31.24
N ALA A 867 -18.37 15.55 31.29
CA ALA A 867 -18.10 16.79 30.58
C ALA A 867 -16.63 16.86 30.18
N MET A 868 -16.39 17.22 28.92
CA MET A 868 -15.07 17.61 28.41
C MET A 868 -15.11 19.07 27.97
N SER A 869 -14.22 19.91 28.48
CA SER A 869 -14.14 21.31 28.04
C SER A 869 -12.71 21.83 27.91
N ASP A 870 -12.53 22.78 27.00
CA ASP A 870 -11.22 23.38 26.71
C ASP A 870 -10.19 22.31 26.29
N TYR A 871 -10.58 21.54 25.27
CA TYR A 871 -9.75 20.53 24.63
C TYR A 871 -9.08 21.15 23.40
N ASN A 872 -7.75 21.13 23.36
CA ASN A 872 -6.98 21.70 22.27
C ASN A 872 -5.94 20.68 21.75
N SER A 873 -6.23 20.07 20.60
CA SER A 873 -5.26 19.26 19.85
C SER A 873 -4.73 20.07 18.67
N ARG A 874 -3.43 20.35 18.65
CA ARG A 874 -2.84 21.16 17.57
C ARG A 874 -1.41 20.83 17.24
N PHE A 875 -1.03 21.05 15.99
CA PHE A 875 0.36 20.86 15.51
C PHE A 875 0.88 19.43 15.74
N ASN A 876 -0.01 18.44 15.81
CA ASN A 876 0.37 17.04 15.97
C ASN A 876 0.56 16.40 14.58
N VAL A 877 1.39 15.36 14.53
CA VAL A 877 1.50 14.48 13.38
C VAL A 877 1.09 13.08 13.82
N LEU A 878 0.00 12.58 13.24
CA LEU A 878 -0.52 11.24 13.46
C LEU A 878 -0.38 10.50 12.14
N ARG A 879 0.40 9.42 12.10
CA ARG A 879 0.65 8.74 10.84
C ARG A 879 0.91 7.25 10.92
N ASN A 880 0.70 6.58 9.80
CA ASN A 880 0.90 5.14 9.65
C ASN A 880 0.14 4.32 10.72
N GLY A 881 -1.11 4.71 10.98
CA GLY A 881 -1.97 4.04 11.93
C GLY A 881 -2.29 2.61 11.49
N GLY A 882 -2.23 1.65 12.41
CA GLY A 882 -2.52 0.24 12.09
C GLY A 882 -1.40 -0.53 11.42
N TYR A 883 -0.27 0.12 11.08
CA TYR A 883 0.91 -0.55 10.50
C TYR A 883 1.97 -0.90 11.56
N GLY A 884 1.73 -0.61 12.84
CA GLY A 884 2.63 -0.98 13.92
C GLY A 884 2.50 -2.43 14.37
N TRP A 885 3.50 -2.91 15.11
CA TRP A 885 3.61 -4.29 15.59
C TRP A 885 2.32 -4.77 16.27
N GLY A 886 1.73 -3.95 17.15
CA GLY A 886 0.55 -4.31 17.93
C GLY A 886 -0.70 -4.50 17.08
N SER A 887 -0.74 -3.92 15.87
CA SER A 887 -1.81 -4.14 14.91
C SER A 887 -1.55 -5.37 14.03
N ILE A 888 -0.31 -5.53 13.58
CA ILE A 888 0.10 -6.64 12.70
C ILE A 888 0.00 -7.99 13.41
N VAL A 889 0.54 -8.11 14.63
CA VAL A 889 0.59 -9.40 15.35
C VAL A 889 -0.79 -9.90 15.78
N THR A 890 -1.75 -8.99 15.95
CA THR A 890 -3.12 -9.34 16.35
C THR A 890 -4.13 -9.27 15.20
N LYS A 891 -3.64 -8.99 13.98
CA LYS A 891 -4.46 -8.89 12.76
C LYS A 891 -5.64 -7.90 12.91
N ARG A 892 -5.39 -6.73 13.50
CA ARG A 892 -6.40 -5.70 13.80
C ARG A 892 -6.26 -4.41 12.99
N GLN A 893 -5.54 -4.44 11.87
CA GLN A 893 -5.21 -3.25 11.10
C GLN A 893 -6.47 -2.46 10.66
N ASP A 894 -7.52 -3.17 10.23
CA ASP A 894 -8.79 -2.56 9.78
C ASP A 894 -9.52 -1.77 10.87
N SER A 895 -9.25 -2.07 12.16
CA SER A 895 -9.86 -1.38 13.29
C SER A 895 -9.02 -0.23 13.84
N ALA A 896 -7.88 0.09 13.22
CA ALA A 896 -7.02 1.19 13.63
C ALA A 896 -7.71 2.55 13.42
N ARG A 897 -7.39 3.55 14.23
CA ARG A 897 -7.98 4.91 14.16
C ARG A 897 -6.94 5.96 14.52
N LEU A 898 -6.55 6.83 13.59
CA LEU A 898 -5.58 7.87 13.96
C LEU A 898 -6.21 8.88 14.93
N TYR A 899 -7.41 9.37 14.65
CA TYR A 899 -8.10 10.30 15.55
C TYR A 899 -9.52 9.81 15.87
N SER A 900 -9.76 9.40 17.12
CA SER A 900 -10.99 8.72 17.54
C SER A 900 -11.70 9.44 18.68
N PHE A 901 -12.85 10.02 18.38
CA PHE A 901 -13.83 10.61 19.31
C PHE A 901 -15.18 9.93 19.09
N SER A 902 -15.15 8.61 18.91
CA SER A 902 -16.29 7.77 18.55
C SER A 902 -17.28 7.58 19.71
N THR A 903 -16.83 7.78 20.94
CA THR A 903 -17.66 7.69 22.15
C THR A 903 -17.37 8.91 23.03
N VAL A 904 -18.03 10.04 22.76
CA VAL A 904 -17.95 11.23 23.60
C VAL A 904 -19.36 11.67 23.97
N GLU A 905 -19.73 11.39 25.21
CA GLU A 905 -21.05 11.65 25.77
C GLU A 905 -21.02 12.81 26.77
N GLY A 906 -22.19 13.37 27.08
CA GLY A 906 -22.34 14.43 28.07
C GLY A 906 -22.19 15.85 27.53
N ASN A 907 -21.82 16.78 28.41
CA ASN A 907 -21.80 18.22 28.13
C ASN A 907 -20.40 18.64 27.69
N ASN A 908 -20.14 18.69 26.38
CA ASN A 908 -18.82 18.97 25.83
C ASN A 908 -18.77 20.33 25.13
N SER A 909 -17.76 21.15 25.41
CA SER A 909 -17.59 22.48 24.81
C SER A 909 -16.13 22.80 24.50
N ASP A 910 -15.90 23.75 23.59
CA ASP A 910 -14.56 24.31 23.33
C ASP A 910 -13.52 23.22 23.00
N MET A 911 -13.84 22.38 22.02
CA MET A 911 -12.99 21.29 21.57
C MET A 911 -12.46 21.60 20.16
N TYR A 912 -11.13 21.61 20.01
CA TYR A 912 -10.45 22.05 18.79
C TYR A 912 -9.40 21.05 18.31
N CYS A 913 -9.39 20.80 16.99
CA CYS A 913 -8.34 20.07 16.27
C CYS A 913 -7.78 20.95 15.14
N GLN A 914 -6.55 21.43 15.26
CA GLN A 914 -6.01 22.47 14.38
C GLN A 914 -4.61 22.16 13.87
N TYR A 915 -4.33 22.44 12.59
CA TYR A 915 -3.00 22.22 12.00
C TYR A 915 -2.42 20.84 12.35
N THR A 916 -3.26 19.82 12.36
CA THR A 916 -2.85 18.45 12.63
C THR A 916 -2.65 17.74 11.30
N ILE A 917 -1.54 17.04 11.15
CA ILE A 917 -1.28 16.16 10.02
C ILE A 917 -1.81 14.78 10.39
N ILE A 918 -2.72 14.24 9.60
CA ILE A 918 -3.30 12.91 9.77
C ILE A 918 -3.01 12.13 8.48
N ASP A 919 -1.94 11.35 8.50
CA ASP A 919 -1.32 10.72 7.33
C ASP A 919 -1.39 9.19 7.38
N ARG A 920 -2.31 8.62 6.59
CA ARG A 920 -2.51 7.20 6.32
C ARG A 920 -2.79 6.33 7.54
N CYS A 921 -3.89 5.60 7.43
CA CYS A 921 -4.28 4.60 8.40
C CYS A 921 -4.78 3.38 7.63
N SER A 922 -4.33 2.19 8.03
CA SER A 922 -4.87 0.95 7.47
C SER A 922 -6.37 0.77 7.78
N GLY A 923 -6.81 1.34 8.92
CA GLY A 923 -8.21 1.43 9.28
C GLY A 923 -8.77 2.81 8.94
N TYR A 924 -9.25 3.52 9.95
CA TYR A 924 -9.96 4.78 9.82
C TYR A 924 -8.98 5.94 10.03
N LEU A 925 -9.01 6.91 9.13
CA LEU A 925 -8.30 8.16 9.34
C LEU A 925 -8.89 8.92 10.55
N LEU A 926 -10.22 8.98 10.62
CA LEU A 926 -11.02 9.72 11.60
C LEU A 926 -12.23 8.88 12.05
N ASP A 927 -12.54 8.89 13.34
CA ASP A 927 -13.76 8.29 13.88
C ASP A 927 -14.43 9.24 14.88
N ILE A 928 -15.26 10.13 14.37
CA ILE A 928 -15.88 11.26 15.06
C ILE A 928 -17.37 11.01 15.23
N ALA A 929 -17.83 10.87 16.47
CA ALA A 929 -19.25 10.71 16.76
C ALA A 929 -20.07 11.94 16.33
N LYS A 930 -21.32 11.72 15.94
CA LYS A 930 -22.27 12.80 15.64
C LYS A 930 -22.48 13.77 16.83
N THR A 931 -22.28 13.28 18.05
CA THR A 931 -22.40 14.05 19.29
C THR A 931 -21.14 14.83 19.64
N SER A 932 -20.01 14.61 18.95
CA SER A 932 -18.77 15.34 19.19
C SER A 932 -18.94 16.83 18.85
N SER A 933 -18.52 17.71 19.76
CA SER A 933 -18.52 19.16 19.58
C SER A 933 -17.20 19.70 19.01
N GLU A 934 -16.29 18.81 18.60
CA GLU A 934 -15.00 19.16 18.01
C GLU A 934 -15.13 19.99 16.75
N GLN A 935 -14.28 21.00 16.65
CA GLN A 935 -14.14 21.88 15.50
C GLN A 935 -12.75 21.70 14.88
N PHE A 936 -12.72 21.51 13.57
CA PHE A 936 -11.50 21.18 12.80
C PHE A 936 -11.06 22.38 11.97
N TYR A 937 -9.76 22.68 11.95
CA TYR A 937 -9.23 23.84 11.23
C TYR A 937 -7.84 23.62 10.63
N SER A 938 -7.72 23.84 9.33
CA SER A 938 -6.44 23.87 8.60
C SER A 938 -5.61 22.61 8.80
N ASN A 939 -6.26 21.45 8.86
CA ASN A 939 -5.57 20.16 8.98
C ASN A 939 -5.09 19.64 7.61
N ILE A 940 -4.10 18.77 7.62
CA ILE A 940 -3.63 18.04 6.43
C ILE A 940 -4.08 16.58 6.57
N TYR A 941 -4.85 16.09 5.62
CA TYR A 941 -5.32 14.71 5.55
C TYR A 941 -4.66 14.01 4.37
N VAL A 942 -4.08 12.84 4.62
CA VAL A 942 -3.52 11.97 3.57
C VAL A 942 -4.07 10.58 3.76
N GLN A 943 -4.65 10.00 2.71
CA GLN A 943 -5.15 8.63 2.74
C GLN A 943 -5.08 8.00 1.35
N ASP A 944 -4.86 6.69 1.30
CA ASP A 944 -4.84 5.93 0.05
C ASP A 944 -6.23 5.90 -0.60
N GLU A 945 -6.28 6.10 -1.91
CA GLU A 945 -7.54 6.16 -2.67
C GLU A 945 -8.33 4.85 -2.47
N GLY A 946 -9.59 4.99 -2.06
CA GLY A 946 -10.46 3.87 -1.73
C GLY A 946 -10.37 3.36 -0.29
N HIS A 947 -9.34 3.70 0.49
CA HIS A 947 -9.26 3.36 1.91
C HIS A 947 -10.25 4.16 2.77
N VAL A 948 -10.50 3.69 3.99
CA VAL A 948 -11.54 4.27 4.86
C VAL A 948 -11.09 5.61 5.44
N LEU A 949 -11.88 6.67 5.24
CA LEU A 949 -11.71 7.92 6.00
C LEU A 949 -12.33 7.79 7.38
N GLY A 950 -13.48 7.13 7.46
CA GLY A 950 -14.12 6.71 8.71
C GLY A 950 -15.41 7.47 9.02
N GLY A 951 -15.79 7.49 10.30
CA GLY A 951 -17.04 8.09 10.76
C GLY A 951 -16.92 9.60 10.90
N LEU A 952 -17.53 10.39 10.03
CA LEU A 952 -17.47 11.85 10.01
C LEU A 952 -18.79 12.44 10.52
N LYS A 953 -18.99 12.47 11.84
CA LYS A 953 -20.22 12.99 12.50
C LYS A 953 -21.53 12.37 11.99
N GLY A 954 -21.50 11.08 11.69
CA GLY A 954 -22.67 10.28 11.28
C GLY A 954 -22.69 9.85 9.81
N GLY A 955 -21.75 10.34 8.98
CA GLY A 955 -21.46 9.79 7.66
C GLY A 955 -20.28 8.81 7.70
N HIS A 956 -20.31 7.75 6.89
CA HIS A 956 -19.14 6.91 6.61
C HIS A 956 -18.74 7.12 5.15
N THR A 957 -17.45 7.29 4.90
CA THR A 957 -16.93 7.44 3.54
C THR A 957 -15.52 6.87 3.41
N ASN A 958 -15.16 6.55 2.19
CA ASN A 958 -13.80 6.23 1.78
C ASN A 958 -13.11 7.48 1.24
N ALA A 959 -11.79 7.41 1.12
CA ALA A 959 -10.95 8.41 0.53
C ALA A 959 -11.19 8.44 -0.98
N SER A 960 -11.77 9.54 -1.43
CA SER A 960 -12.01 9.90 -2.81
C SER A 960 -12.20 11.42 -2.87
N GLU A 961 -12.38 11.98 -4.06
CA GLU A 961 -12.73 13.39 -4.25
C GLU A 961 -14.00 13.75 -3.46
N SER A 962 -15.03 12.88 -3.50
CA SER A 962 -16.25 13.05 -2.71
C SER A 962 -15.98 12.95 -1.21
N GLY A 963 -15.11 12.01 -0.79
CA GLY A 963 -14.73 11.84 0.61
C GLY A 963 -14.03 13.07 1.19
N ALA A 964 -13.13 13.70 0.42
CA ALA A 964 -12.45 14.93 0.79
C ALA A 964 -13.45 16.09 1.01
N LYS A 965 -14.47 16.19 0.15
CA LYS A 965 -15.54 17.18 0.32
C LYS A 965 -16.35 16.95 1.60
N LEU A 966 -16.69 15.70 1.91
CA LEU A 966 -17.41 15.37 3.14
C LEU A 966 -16.63 15.68 4.41
N ILE A 967 -15.29 15.66 4.38
CA ILE A 967 -14.48 16.15 5.49
C ILE A 967 -14.72 17.64 5.72
N ALA A 968 -14.58 18.46 4.67
CA ALA A 968 -14.80 19.91 4.78
C ALA A 968 -16.22 20.23 5.29
N GLU A 969 -17.24 19.58 4.71
CA GLU A 969 -18.65 19.84 5.06
C GLU A 969 -19.04 19.33 6.45
N ASN A 970 -18.72 18.08 6.80
CA ASN A 970 -19.19 17.48 8.05
C ASN A 970 -18.34 17.94 9.25
N LEU A 971 -17.04 18.16 9.07
CA LEU A 971 -16.16 18.59 10.15
C LEU A 971 -16.03 20.12 10.25
N GLY A 972 -16.39 20.86 9.19
CA GLY A 972 -16.28 22.31 9.12
C GLY A 972 -14.85 22.81 8.85
N ASP A 973 -14.00 21.96 8.25
CA ASP A 973 -12.59 22.27 8.00
C ASP A 973 -12.38 22.87 6.59
N ASP A 974 -12.90 24.09 6.39
CA ASP A 974 -12.96 24.77 5.08
C ASP A 974 -11.58 25.15 4.48
N ASN A 975 -10.50 24.97 5.23
CA ASN A 975 -9.13 25.30 4.83
C ASN A 975 -8.20 24.07 4.94
N CYS A 976 -8.77 22.87 4.90
CA CYS A 976 -7.99 21.65 4.92
C CYS A 976 -7.18 21.46 3.64
N VAL A 977 -6.11 20.69 3.77
CA VAL A 977 -5.36 20.13 2.65
C VAL A 977 -5.67 18.64 2.62
N PHE A 978 -6.15 18.14 1.49
CA PHE A 978 -6.44 16.72 1.34
C PHE A 978 -5.59 16.15 0.20
N VAL A 979 -4.86 15.07 0.47
CA VAL A 979 -4.06 14.34 -0.52
C VAL A 979 -4.57 12.91 -0.64
N LEU A 980 -5.04 12.55 -1.84
CA LEU A 980 -5.31 11.16 -2.21
C LEU A 980 -4.02 10.52 -2.72
N VAL A 981 -3.69 9.38 -2.17
CA VAL A 981 -2.54 8.59 -2.61
C VAL A 981 -3.04 7.54 -3.60
N GLU A 982 -2.58 7.57 -4.84
CA GLU A 982 -2.96 6.55 -5.81
C GLU A 982 -2.23 5.24 -5.48
N ASN A 983 -2.98 4.13 -5.47
CA ASN A 983 -2.40 2.80 -5.32
C ASN A 983 -1.87 2.34 -6.68
N ASP A 984 -0.54 2.22 -6.80
CA ASP A 984 0.14 1.62 -7.96
C ASP A 984 -0.06 0.10 -8.04
#